data_AF-A0A7M4DN12-F1
#
_entry.id   AF-A0A7M4DN12-F1
#
_cell.length_a   1.000
_cell.length_b   1.000
_cell.length_c   1.000
_cell.angle_alpha   90.00
_cell.angle_beta   90.00
_cell.angle_gamma   90.00
#
_symmetry.space_group_name_H-M   'P 1'
#
loop_
_entity.id
_entity.type
_entity.pdbx_description
1 polymer ?
#
loop_
_entity_poly.entity_id
_entity_poly.type
_entity_poly.pdbx_seq_one_letter_code
_entity_poly.pdbx_strand_id
1 'polypeptide(L)'
;MTLQSPTAPVPPKRRVQPAAPRTPSQLLLAAGGDPFEHARATVDSALGAARELLGFLPQEQEQLRQRFTTIASMLEADRRMLADWRLMLTEQQILGSVTPPTWGEYATLAGAPAGRTPVDPDARAEPVYGFNAVLGHVGGALKSATDALAQFGGQIGSSRRFLLAGNVATAAAGVEHLAAMFTAAMWDYERPAMPTLPARSGRIELRASPRARPQTRWARYARVMFVADRVEFTTAQGRRVIGTDTPIAYLLHVAPPSPVDVLAPYDPAERYARVPLYDALGAVHFCNEAGLSMGAIAVADWLVQPEATVAQSWSMAPGAEYLRAHARLVWALQATGVTAGAATLRVPIRRGVAHPPMAEPDRVRPKTKTGTTGLATPTNPAATPIDVVADLIRPAPHLLPYRGTGARPADAYRRRAKRGNTLNKDTGPASPLNGVLRWPALTAIIIGGLGSAYLLANTWWVRTCVVLMFAAVLEPWLWWLWAWFRDHDFRRMKAVYRPGSAPGRTLRFARRAALLYDGANVGIRSATGHEAWLAASSDSDLGLVSLQRLMHEGQAWAFALTDRWGHWRAVLPAQDWAPGGDLSGLAGFAQTAGLELGDTTAAPFPVTNDPLDESSGFAAIRSTGPRTRGMVMLGIYALSVAPLTLLGARTATFMLFLVAAIALTPTFLRYVWNRWLDRRPAPKGAHADPRTAEPARMGTANTGV
;
A
#
# COMPACT_ATOMS: atom_id res chain seq x y z
N MET A 1 33.87 44.69 -10.43
CA MET A 1 32.59 44.09 -10.84
C MET A 1 32.87 42.68 -11.30
N THR A 2 32.60 41.70 -10.44
CA THR A 2 32.84 40.28 -10.69
C THR A 2 31.49 39.57 -10.80
N LEU A 3 31.22 39.04 -11.99
CA LEU A 3 30.04 38.24 -12.32
C LEU A 3 30.07 36.93 -11.51
N GLN A 4 29.15 36.79 -10.55
CA GLN A 4 28.86 35.49 -9.93
C GLN A 4 28.19 34.60 -10.98
N SER A 5 28.83 33.48 -11.29
CA SER A 5 28.23 32.40 -12.09
C SER A 5 27.01 31.82 -11.38
N PRO A 6 25.95 31.41 -12.10
CA PRO A 6 24.83 30.69 -11.50
C PRO A 6 25.33 29.32 -11.05
N THR A 7 25.54 29.16 -9.75
CA THR A 7 25.77 27.86 -9.14
C THR A 7 24.53 27.00 -9.38
N ALA A 8 24.66 25.97 -10.21
CA ALA A 8 23.65 24.95 -10.41
C ALA A 8 23.17 24.44 -9.04
N PRO A 9 21.86 24.23 -8.82
CA PRO A 9 21.37 23.70 -7.55
C PRO A 9 21.99 22.31 -7.34
N VAL A 10 22.91 22.22 -6.38
CA VAL A 10 23.42 20.95 -5.89
C VAL A 10 22.21 20.16 -5.39
N PRO A 11 21.92 18.95 -5.92
CA PRO A 11 20.80 18.19 -5.43
C PRO A 11 21.04 17.87 -3.95
N PRO A 12 20.10 18.15 -3.03
CA PRO A 12 20.28 17.75 -1.64
C PRO A 12 20.46 16.24 -1.60
N LYS A 13 21.65 15.78 -1.18
CA LYS A 13 21.94 14.36 -0.89
C LYS A 13 20.94 13.92 0.20
N ARG A 14 19.97 13.10 -0.17
CA ARG A 14 18.63 13.04 0.45
C ARG A 14 18.43 11.86 1.41
N ARG A 15 18.03 12.24 2.64
CA ARG A 15 17.28 11.62 3.76
C ARG A 15 17.41 10.10 4.05
N VAL A 16 18.04 9.82 5.20
CA VAL A 16 17.94 8.62 6.06
C VAL A 16 16.81 8.91 7.08
N GLN A 17 15.90 8.05 7.54
CA GLN A 17 15.78 6.59 7.67
C GLN A 17 14.29 6.19 7.51
N PRO A 18 13.91 5.25 6.62
CA PRO A 18 12.54 4.73 6.54
C PRO A 18 12.27 3.67 7.62
N ALA A 19 11.89 4.11 8.82
CA ALA A 19 11.03 3.29 9.68
C ALA A 19 9.57 3.63 9.35
N ALA A 20 8.63 2.73 9.64
CA ALA A 20 7.27 3.20 9.91
C ALA A 20 7.42 4.34 10.93
N PRO A 21 6.85 5.54 10.72
CA PRO A 21 6.87 6.57 11.74
C PRO A 21 6.38 5.93 13.04
N ARG A 22 7.28 5.88 14.02
CA ARG A 22 7.08 5.16 15.27
C ARG A 22 7.06 6.11 16.44
N THR A 23 7.28 7.40 16.22
CA THR A 23 7.10 8.37 17.28
C THR A 23 5.97 9.32 16.89
N PRO A 24 5.29 9.94 17.87
CA PRO A 24 4.20 10.86 17.59
C PRO A 24 4.59 11.97 16.61
N SER A 25 5.78 12.55 16.77
CA SER A 25 6.32 13.54 15.83
C SER A 25 6.61 12.99 14.43
N GLN A 26 7.13 11.76 14.31
CA GLN A 26 7.39 11.13 13.02
C GLN A 26 6.09 10.85 12.28
N LEU A 27 5.03 10.44 13.00
CA LEU A 27 3.69 10.21 12.44
C LEU A 27 3.11 11.53 11.93
N LEU A 28 3.21 12.58 12.73
CA LEU A 28 2.73 13.90 12.35
C LEU A 28 3.42 14.44 11.09
N LEU A 29 4.74 14.33 11.03
CA LEU A 29 5.51 14.78 9.88
C LEU A 29 5.23 13.94 8.64
N ALA A 30 4.64 12.75 8.80
CA ALA A 30 4.36 11.82 7.71
C ALA A 30 3.16 12.09 6.85
N ALA A 31 2.19 12.83 7.38
CA ALA A 31 1.05 13.29 6.62
C ALA A 31 1.44 14.20 5.44
N GLY A 32 2.63 14.83 5.48
CA GLY A 32 3.01 15.89 4.53
C GLY A 32 2.19 17.17 4.77
N GLY A 33 2.48 18.22 4.00
CA GLY A 33 1.83 19.53 4.20
C GLY A 33 2.26 20.24 5.50
N ASP A 34 1.39 21.09 6.06
CA ASP A 34 1.61 21.73 7.36
C ASP A 34 1.25 20.74 8.50
N PRO A 35 2.24 20.29 9.30
CA PRO A 35 1.99 19.35 10.40
C PRO A 35 1.05 19.91 11.47
N PHE A 36 1.01 21.23 11.68
CA PHE A 36 0.11 21.82 12.69
C PHE A 36 -1.34 21.87 12.22
N GLU A 37 -1.56 22.03 10.92
CA GLU A 37 -2.88 21.87 10.31
C GLU A 37 -3.38 20.44 10.46
N HIS A 38 -2.52 19.45 10.21
CA HIS A 38 -2.86 18.04 10.40
C HIS A 38 -3.17 17.69 11.88
N ALA A 39 -2.39 18.24 12.82
CA ALA A 39 -2.66 18.07 14.25
C ALA A 39 -4.03 18.63 14.65
N ARG A 40 -4.36 19.86 14.21
CA ARG A 40 -5.68 20.47 14.46
C ARG A 40 -6.81 19.64 13.86
N ALA A 41 -6.70 19.24 12.60
CA ALA A 41 -7.72 18.43 11.93
C ALA A 41 -7.99 17.11 12.66
N THR A 42 -6.93 16.46 13.17
CA THR A 42 -7.05 15.24 13.98
C THR A 42 -7.76 15.50 15.32
N VAL A 43 -7.42 16.59 16.03
CA VAL A 43 -8.10 16.98 17.28
C VAL A 43 -9.57 17.31 17.04
N ASP A 44 -9.88 18.05 15.98
CA ASP A 44 -11.26 18.39 15.61
C ASP A 44 -12.08 17.14 15.26
N SER A 45 -11.49 16.19 14.53
CA SER A 45 -12.14 14.91 14.20
C SER A 45 -12.41 14.09 15.45
N ALA A 46 -11.43 13.98 16.36
CA ALA A 46 -11.56 13.28 17.64
C ALA A 46 -12.62 13.90 18.55
N LEU A 47 -12.66 15.23 18.64
CA LEU A 47 -13.67 15.95 19.41
C LEU A 47 -15.07 15.73 18.84
N GLY A 48 -15.21 15.73 17.51
CA GLY A 48 -16.45 15.39 16.82
C GLY A 48 -16.94 13.97 17.16
N ALA A 49 -16.05 12.97 17.06
CA ALA A 49 -16.37 11.58 17.38
C ALA A 49 -16.71 11.36 18.86
N ALA A 50 -16.00 12.03 19.78
CA ALA A 50 -16.30 11.97 21.21
C ALA A 50 -17.67 12.58 21.54
N ARG A 51 -18.05 13.69 20.89
CA ARG A 51 -19.37 14.32 21.03
C ARG A 51 -20.49 13.46 20.44
N GLU A 52 -20.27 12.87 19.26
CA GLU A 52 -21.21 11.91 18.65
C GLU A 52 -21.48 10.75 19.62
N LEU A 53 -20.43 10.17 20.20
CA LEU A 53 -20.57 9.11 21.21
C LEU A 53 -21.34 9.59 22.44
N LEU A 54 -21.00 10.74 23.01
CA LEU A 54 -21.69 11.29 24.19
C LEU A 54 -23.18 11.54 23.96
N GLY A 55 -23.56 11.94 22.74
CA GLY A 55 -24.97 12.11 22.35
C GLY A 55 -25.72 10.79 22.21
N PHE A 56 -25.01 9.68 22.01
CA PHE A 56 -25.57 8.35 21.77
C PHE A 56 -25.53 7.42 23.00
N LEU A 57 -24.67 7.69 23.99
CA LEU A 57 -24.48 6.81 25.14
C LEU A 57 -25.75 6.68 26.01
N PRO A 58 -26.23 5.45 26.28
CA PRO A 58 -27.34 5.19 27.21
C PRO A 58 -27.09 5.81 28.60
N GLN A 59 -28.16 6.17 29.30
CA GLN A 59 -28.07 6.79 30.64
C GLN A 59 -27.35 5.91 31.68
N GLU A 60 -27.41 4.59 31.51
CA GLU A 60 -26.80 3.60 32.39
C GLU A 60 -25.26 3.58 32.30
N GLN A 61 -24.68 4.14 31.24
CA GLN A 61 -23.21 4.17 31.00
C GLN A 61 -22.55 5.40 31.62
N GLU A 62 -22.91 5.75 32.86
CA GLU A 62 -22.50 7.01 33.51
C GLU A 62 -20.97 7.11 33.68
N GLN A 63 -20.29 6.02 34.03
CA GLN A 63 -18.82 6.02 34.14
C GLN A 63 -18.13 6.30 32.80
N LEU A 64 -18.65 5.74 31.71
CA LEU A 64 -18.11 5.95 30.37
C LEU A 64 -18.37 7.38 29.90
N ARG A 65 -19.58 7.88 30.17
CA ARG A 65 -19.97 9.27 29.91
C ARG A 65 -19.03 10.24 30.62
N GLN A 66 -18.77 10.07 31.92
CA GLN A 66 -17.85 10.93 32.68
C GLN A 66 -16.43 10.94 32.09
N ARG A 67 -15.91 9.76 31.70
CA ARG A 67 -14.60 9.64 31.05
C ARG A 67 -14.56 10.39 29.72
N PHE A 68 -15.55 10.21 28.85
CA PHE A 68 -15.59 10.89 27.56
C PHE A 68 -15.88 12.39 27.66
N THR A 69 -16.63 12.84 28.67
CA THR A 69 -16.79 14.27 28.98
C THR A 69 -15.45 14.91 29.35
N THR A 70 -14.64 14.21 30.15
CA THR A 70 -13.29 14.67 30.53
C THR A 70 -12.36 14.68 29.32
N ILE A 71 -12.42 13.66 28.47
CA ILE A 71 -11.64 13.61 27.23
C ILE A 71 -12.04 14.75 26.29
N ALA A 72 -13.33 15.00 26.12
CA ALA A 72 -13.84 16.07 25.26
C ALA A 72 -13.40 17.46 25.74
N SER A 73 -13.34 17.69 27.06
CA SER A 73 -12.84 18.96 27.60
C SER A 73 -11.33 19.14 27.39
N MET A 74 -10.54 18.07 27.49
CA MET A 74 -9.10 18.08 27.14
C MET A 74 -8.89 18.39 25.65
N LEU A 75 -9.61 17.72 24.76
CA LEU A 75 -9.53 17.96 23.31
C LEU A 75 -9.96 19.40 22.94
N GLU A 76 -10.98 19.94 23.60
CA GLU A 76 -11.40 21.33 23.42
C GLU A 76 -10.30 22.32 23.86
N ALA A 77 -9.58 22.03 24.94
CA ALA A 77 -8.44 22.83 25.39
C ALA A 77 -7.27 22.75 24.39
N ASP A 78 -6.90 21.55 23.95
CA ASP A 78 -5.86 21.32 22.95
C ASP A 78 -6.18 22.05 21.63
N ARG A 79 -7.44 21.99 21.18
CA ARG A 79 -7.92 22.72 19.99
C ARG A 79 -7.65 24.22 20.11
N ARG A 80 -7.98 24.82 21.25
CA ARG A 80 -7.76 26.26 21.49
C ARG A 80 -6.28 26.61 21.50
N MET A 81 -5.45 25.78 22.13
CA MET A 81 -4.01 26.03 22.24
C MET A 81 -3.25 25.84 20.92
N LEU A 82 -3.74 24.96 20.04
CA LEU A 82 -3.17 24.74 18.69
C LEU A 82 -3.72 25.72 17.63
N ALA A 83 -4.74 26.52 17.94
CA ALA A 83 -5.46 27.35 16.97
C ALA A 83 -4.52 28.22 16.11
N ASP A 84 -3.54 28.85 16.73
CA ASP A 84 -2.62 29.78 16.06
C ASP A 84 -1.32 29.14 15.55
N TRP A 85 -1.14 27.83 15.75
CA TRP A 85 0.11 27.16 15.40
C TRP A 85 0.22 26.95 13.88
N ARG A 86 1.23 27.54 13.26
CA ARG A 86 1.54 27.33 11.83
C ARG A 86 3.00 26.99 11.64
N LEU A 87 3.31 26.32 10.53
CA LEU A 87 4.68 25.98 10.17
C LEU A 87 5.47 27.27 9.85
N MET A 88 6.50 27.55 10.64
CA MET A 88 7.36 28.71 10.44
C MET A 88 8.52 28.42 9.49
N LEU A 89 9.11 29.45 8.89
CA LEU A 89 10.25 29.31 7.97
C LEU A 89 11.47 28.66 8.65
N THR A 90 11.75 29.02 9.91
CA THR A 90 12.82 28.43 10.72
C THR A 90 12.61 26.93 10.95
N GLU A 91 11.37 26.52 11.22
CA GLU A 91 10.99 25.13 11.40
C GLU A 91 11.06 24.36 10.08
N GLN A 92 10.69 24.99 8.97
CA GLN A 92 10.85 24.44 7.63
C GLN A 92 12.33 24.19 7.28
N GLN A 93 13.23 25.08 7.71
CA GLN A 93 14.68 24.89 7.57
C GLN A 93 15.19 23.74 8.46
N ILE A 94 14.69 23.61 9.69
CA ILE A 94 15.00 22.47 10.59
C ILE A 94 14.55 21.15 9.95
N LEU A 95 13.33 21.10 9.41
CA LEU A 95 12.84 19.93 8.66
C LEU A 95 13.66 19.68 7.38
N GLY A 96 14.27 20.71 6.81
CA GLY A 96 15.21 20.63 5.69
C GLY A 96 16.56 20.00 6.04
N SER A 97 16.91 19.92 7.33
CA SER A 97 18.17 19.34 7.79
C SER A 97 18.22 17.80 7.66
N VAL A 98 19.44 17.24 7.69
CA VAL A 98 19.75 15.85 7.26
C VAL A 98 19.12 14.77 8.16
N THR A 99 18.77 15.11 9.40
CA THR A 99 18.20 14.19 10.38
C THR A 99 17.08 14.92 11.13
N PRO A 100 15.80 14.49 11.02
CA PRO A 100 14.80 15.00 11.95
C PRO A 100 15.28 14.66 13.38
N PRO A 101 15.30 15.62 14.31
CA PRO A 101 15.73 15.34 15.67
C PRO A 101 14.86 14.23 16.24
N THR A 102 15.47 13.20 16.85
CA THR A 102 14.74 12.23 17.67
C THR A 102 14.60 12.83 19.06
N TRP A 103 13.38 13.11 19.49
CA TRP A 103 13.12 13.80 20.76
C TRP A 103 13.07 12.88 21.99
N GLY A 104 13.69 11.71 21.93
CA GLY A 104 13.61 10.70 23.00
C GLY A 104 12.21 10.12 23.20
N GLU A 105 11.34 10.27 22.20
CA GLU A 105 9.96 9.78 22.24
C GLU A 105 9.90 8.26 22.35
N TYR A 106 8.89 7.78 23.07
CA TYR A 106 8.52 6.37 23.05
C TYR A 106 8.02 5.96 21.68
N ALA A 107 8.30 4.71 21.31
CA ALA A 107 7.75 4.15 20.10
C ALA A 107 6.23 3.96 20.27
N THR A 108 5.43 4.70 19.52
CA THR A 108 4.02 4.40 19.30
C THR A 108 3.91 3.04 18.62
N LEU A 109 3.11 2.16 19.22
CA LEU A 109 2.66 0.97 18.51
C LEU A 109 1.82 1.47 17.34
N ALA A 110 2.28 1.23 16.11
CA ALA A 110 1.66 1.74 14.89
C ALA A 110 0.27 1.13 14.59
N GLY A 111 -0.38 0.50 15.57
CA GLY A 111 -1.77 0.13 15.53
C GLY A 111 -2.23 -0.71 16.72
N ALA A 112 -3.32 -1.46 16.55
CA ALA A 112 -4.04 -2.11 17.65
C ALA A 112 -3.13 -3.06 18.46
N PRO A 113 -3.17 -3.00 19.81
CA PRO A 113 -2.38 -3.89 20.66
C PRO A 113 -2.84 -5.35 20.58
N ALA A 114 -1.98 -6.27 21.02
CA ALA A 114 -2.35 -7.67 21.23
C ALA A 114 -3.06 -7.83 22.58
N GLY A 115 -4.28 -8.34 22.58
CA GLY A 115 -4.94 -8.81 23.79
C GLY A 115 -4.29 -10.09 24.32
N ARG A 116 -4.32 -10.26 25.65
CA ARG A 116 -3.77 -11.45 26.33
C ARG A 116 -4.82 -12.50 26.60
N THR A 117 -6.06 -12.07 26.80
CA THR A 117 -7.20 -12.93 27.07
C THR A 117 -7.96 -13.20 25.78
N PRO A 118 -8.53 -14.39 25.61
CA PRO A 118 -9.46 -14.63 24.51
C PRO A 118 -10.65 -13.68 24.58
N VAL A 119 -11.29 -13.47 23.44
CA VAL A 119 -12.47 -12.61 23.34
C VAL A 119 -13.65 -13.34 24.00
N ASP A 120 -14.29 -12.71 24.98
CA ASP A 120 -15.45 -13.29 25.67
C ASP A 120 -16.59 -13.52 24.67
N PRO A 121 -17.09 -14.75 24.46
CA PRO A 121 -18.17 -15.02 23.51
C PRO A 121 -19.45 -14.22 23.78
N ASP A 122 -19.72 -13.79 25.02
CA ASP A 122 -20.86 -12.93 25.34
C ASP A 122 -20.59 -11.47 24.94
N ALA A 123 -21.34 -10.99 23.93
CA ALA A 123 -21.24 -9.61 23.45
C ALA A 123 -21.76 -8.58 24.48
N ARG A 124 -22.59 -8.98 25.45
CA ARG A 124 -23.11 -8.07 26.47
C ARG A 124 -22.08 -7.78 27.57
N ALA A 125 -21.17 -8.72 27.82
CA ALA A 125 -20.09 -8.55 28.78
C ALA A 125 -19.07 -7.50 28.30
N GLU A 126 -18.70 -7.55 27.02
CA GLU A 126 -17.81 -6.58 26.39
C GLU A 126 -18.22 -6.29 24.94
N PRO A 127 -18.90 -5.14 24.67
CA PRO A 127 -19.35 -4.76 23.32
C PRO A 127 -18.19 -4.55 22.33
N VAL A 128 -17.05 -4.05 22.84
CA VAL A 128 -15.82 -3.83 22.07
C VAL A 128 -14.65 -4.48 22.78
N TYR A 129 -14.07 -5.49 22.15
CA TYR A 129 -12.96 -6.24 22.76
C TYR A 129 -11.73 -5.38 23.05
N GLY A 130 -11.25 -5.42 24.29
CA GLY A 130 -10.06 -4.71 24.76
C GLY A 130 -10.28 -3.24 25.11
N PHE A 131 -11.54 -2.77 25.11
CA PHE A 131 -11.86 -1.34 25.15
C PHE A 131 -11.41 -0.65 26.42
N ASN A 132 -11.73 -1.21 27.59
CA ASN A 132 -11.42 -0.56 28.88
C ASN A 132 -9.92 -0.38 29.11
N ALA A 133 -9.12 -1.39 28.77
CA ALA A 133 -7.67 -1.34 28.91
C ALA A 133 -7.05 -0.27 27.97
N VAL A 134 -7.51 -0.21 26.72
CA VAL A 134 -7.02 0.76 25.74
C VAL A 134 -7.50 2.18 26.07
N LEU A 135 -8.74 2.36 26.51
CA LEU A 135 -9.29 3.65 26.93
C LEU A 135 -8.49 4.26 28.09
N GLY A 136 -8.11 3.46 29.08
CA GLY A 136 -7.25 3.93 30.18
C GLY A 136 -5.88 4.43 29.69
N HIS A 137 -5.26 3.69 28.77
CA HIS A 137 -3.96 4.07 28.19
C HIS A 137 -4.05 5.34 27.34
N VAL A 138 -5.04 5.41 26.44
CA VAL A 138 -5.26 6.57 25.56
C VAL A 138 -5.65 7.81 26.36
N GLY A 139 -6.53 7.70 27.35
CA GLY A 139 -6.91 8.81 28.22
C GLY A 139 -5.72 9.35 29.02
N GLY A 140 -4.87 8.47 29.55
CA GLY A 140 -3.62 8.87 30.23
C GLY A 140 -2.62 9.56 29.29
N ALA A 141 -2.48 9.05 28.05
CA ALA A 141 -1.62 9.66 27.03
C ALA A 141 -2.12 11.04 26.61
N LEU A 142 -3.44 11.20 26.39
CA LEU A 142 -4.04 12.50 26.09
C LEU A 142 -3.80 13.49 27.22
N LYS A 143 -4.10 13.10 28.46
CA LYS A 143 -3.86 13.96 29.62
C LYS A 143 -2.40 14.43 29.70
N SER A 144 -1.44 13.50 29.54
CA SER A 144 -0.01 13.84 29.56
C SER A 144 0.37 14.78 28.41
N ALA A 145 -0.25 14.64 27.24
CA ALA A 145 0.00 15.49 26.08
C ALA A 145 -0.58 16.90 26.29
N THR A 146 -1.82 17.00 26.78
CA THR A 146 -2.49 18.27 27.12
C THR A 146 -1.71 19.03 28.20
N ASP A 147 -1.32 18.36 29.29
CA ASP A 147 -0.55 18.97 30.37
C ASP A 147 0.81 19.50 29.87
N ALA A 148 1.50 18.74 29.00
CA ALA A 148 2.75 19.17 28.37
C ALA A 148 2.56 20.34 27.39
N LEU A 149 1.47 20.34 26.61
CA LEU A 149 1.14 21.43 25.72
C LEU A 149 0.84 22.71 26.51
N ALA A 150 0.16 22.61 27.66
CA ALA A 150 -0.16 23.74 28.52
C ALA A 150 1.10 24.33 29.16
N GLN A 151 2.03 23.48 29.61
CA GLN A 151 3.26 23.91 30.26
C GLN A 151 4.29 24.49 29.29
N PHE A 152 4.38 23.97 28.05
CA PHE A 152 5.47 24.29 27.13
C PHE A 152 5.03 24.91 25.79
N GLY A 153 3.72 25.11 25.58
CA GLY A 153 3.16 25.57 24.31
C GLY A 153 3.52 27.01 23.91
N GLY A 154 3.97 27.84 24.85
CA GLY A 154 4.41 29.21 24.57
C GLY A 154 5.77 29.33 23.84
N GLN A 155 6.49 28.22 23.61
CA GLN A 155 7.83 28.24 22.99
C GLN A 155 7.76 28.29 21.45
N ILE A 156 7.64 29.50 20.89
CA ILE A 156 7.53 29.76 19.44
C ILE A 156 8.83 29.42 18.68
N GLY A 157 8.71 28.84 17.48
CA GLY A 157 9.82 28.58 16.56
C GLY A 157 10.79 27.46 16.98
N SER A 158 10.42 26.68 18.00
CA SER A 158 11.23 25.57 18.51
C SER A 158 10.88 24.23 17.84
N SER A 159 11.87 23.37 17.63
CA SER A 159 11.65 22.00 17.14
C SER A 159 10.78 21.15 18.09
N ARG A 160 10.62 21.60 19.36
CA ARG A 160 9.76 21.00 20.38
C ARG A 160 8.27 21.11 20.04
N ARG A 161 7.85 22.08 19.21
CA ARG A 161 6.45 22.20 18.77
C ARG A 161 5.98 20.97 17.99
N PHE A 162 6.85 20.35 17.19
CA PHE A 162 6.53 19.10 16.49
C PHE A 162 6.30 17.92 17.44
N LEU A 163 7.09 17.84 18.52
CA LEU A 163 6.90 16.85 19.58
C LEU A 163 5.54 17.04 20.26
N LEU A 164 5.24 18.26 20.70
CA LEU A 164 3.99 18.57 21.41
C LEU A 164 2.76 18.32 20.52
N ALA A 165 2.77 18.85 19.29
CA ALA A 165 1.69 18.63 18.33
C ALA A 165 1.57 17.15 17.95
N GLY A 166 2.69 16.42 17.81
CA GLY A 166 2.70 15.01 17.48
C GLY A 166 2.06 14.16 18.58
N ASN A 167 2.42 14.42 19.84
CA ASN A 167 1.87 13.74 21.01
C ASN A 167 0.34 13.93 21.10
N VAL A 168 -0.12 15.19 20.96
CA VAL A 168 -1.55 15.53 21.01
C VAL A 168 -2.29 14.88 19.84
N ALA A 169 -1.79 15.00 18.60
CA ALA A 169 -2.40 14.40 17.43
C ALA A 169 -2.51 12.87 17.55
N THR A 170 -1.47 12.20 18.06
CA THR A 170 -1.47 10.74 18.24
C THR A 170 -2.48 10.30 19.31
N ALA A 171 -2.54 11.02 20.44
CA ALA A 171 -3.51 10.71 21.50
C ALA A 171 -4.95 10.97 21.04
N ALA A 172 -5.18 12.09 20.33
CA ALA A 172 -6.47 12.42 19.74
C ALA A 172 -6.93 11.38 18.72
N ALA A 173 -6.06 10.91 17.82
CA ALA A 173 -6.38 9.82 16.90
C ALA A 173 -6.78 8.53 17.64
N GLY A 174 -6.10 8.20 18.74
CA GLY A 174 -6.48 7.09 19.61
C GLY A 174 -7.89 7.26 20.20
N VAL A 175 -8.26 8.48 20.62
CA VAL A 175 -9.62 8.78 21.11
C VAL A 175 -10.66 8.64 20.00
N GLU A 176 -10.40 9.22 18.83
CA GLU A 176 -11.30 9.13 17.68
C GLU A 176 -11.59 7.67 17.35
N HIS A 177 -10.55 6.84 17.29
CA HIS A 177 -10.67 5.42 17.02
C HIS A 177 -11.53 4.68 18.05
N LEU A 178 -11.28 4.91 19.35
CA LEU A 178 -12.07 4.30 20.42
C LEU A 178 -13.53 4.71 20.35
N ALA A 179 -13.79 6.02 20.18
CA ALA A 179 -15.14 6.55 20.04
C ALA A 179 -15.85 5.94 18.82
N ALA A 180 -15.16 5.85 17.68
CA ALA A 180 -15.73 5.30 16.46
C ALA A 180 -16.06 3.80 16.58
N MET A 181 -15.13 3.00 17.13
CA MET A 181 -15.34 1.56 17.32
C MET A 181 -16.49 1.27 18.28
N PHE A 182 -16.60 2.02 19.38
CA PHE A 182 -17.69 1.85 20.34
C PHE A 182 -19.03 2.31 19.79
N THR A 183 -19.07 3.45 19.12
CA THR A 183 -20.28 3.95 18.45
C THR A 183 -20.80 2.95 17.43
N ALA A 184 -19.90 2.38 16.61
CA ALA A 184 -20.25 1.35 15.64
C ALA A 184 -20.80 0.08 16.31
N ALA A 185 -20.18 -0.39 17.40
CA ALA A 185 -20.62 -1.59 18.13
C ALA A 185 -22.00 -1.41 18.79
N MET A 186 -22.25 -0.26 19.42
CA MET A 186 -23.55 0.03 20.03
C MET A 186 -24.64 0.16 18.98
N TRP A 187 -24.35 0.78 17.84
CA TRP A 187 -25.30 0.89 16.74
C TRP A 187 -25.68 -0.49 16.16
N ASP A 188 -24.69 -1.39 16.02
CA ASP A 188 -24.93 -2.78 15.62
C ASP A 188 -25.85 -3.51 16.63
N TYR A 189 -25.77 -3.18 17.94
CA TYR A 189 -26.59 -3.78 19.00
C TYR A 189 -28.03 -3.25 19.04
N GLU A 190 -28.22 -1.93 18.94
CA GLU A 190 -29.54 -1.29 19.02
C GLU A 190 -30.39 -1.51 17.78
N ARG A 191 -29.73 -1.68 16.62
CA ARG A 191 -30.38 -1.92 15.34
C ARG A 191 -29.73 -3.13 14.68
N PRO A 192 -29.93 -4.35 15.21
CA PRO A 192 -29.34 -5.54 14.64
C PRO A 192 -29.97 -5.77 13.26
N ALA A 193 -29.35 -5.21 12.24
CA ALA A 193 -29.48 -5.72 10.90
C ALA A 193 -28.71 -7.04 10.91
N MET A 194 -29.39 -8.12 11.31
CA MET A 194 -28.95 -9.47 10.96
C MET A 194 -28.56 -9.42 9.49
N PRO A 195 -27.35 -9.86 9.10
CA PRO A 195 -26.98 -9.80 7.70
C PRO A 195 -27.99 -10.66 6.93
N THR A 196 -28.78 -10.00 6.08
CA THR A 196 -29.83 -10.65 5.29
C THR A 196 -29.19 -11.76 4.48
N LEU A 197 -29.65 -12.99 4.68
CA LEU A 197 -29.20 -14.14 3.90
C LEU A 197 -29.34 -13.78 2.41
N PRO A 198 -28.26 -13.88 1.60
CA PRO A 198 -28.37 -13.60 0.18
C PRO A 198 -29.35 -14.58 -0.46
N ALA A 199 -30.41 -14.04 -1.07
CA ALA A 199 -31.60 -14.78 -1.46
C ALA A 199 -31.34 -15.97 -2.41
N ARG A 200 -30.20 -16.01 -3.11
CA ARG A 200 -29.89 -17.04 -4.14
C ARG A 200 -28.39 -17.32 -4.37
N SER A 201 -27.54 -17.51 -3.36
CA SER A 201 -26.31 -18.35 -3.47
C SER A 201 -25.52 -18.38 -2.17
N GLY A 202 -25.13 -19.57 -1.68
CA GLY A 202 -24.33 -19.77 -0.46
C GLY A 202 -22.83 -19.47 -0.59
N ARG A 203 -22.44 -18.47 -1.41
CA ARG A 203 -21.04 -18.13 -1.64
C ARG A 203 -20.84 -16.64 -1.85
N ILE A 204 -19.83 -16.08 -1.18
CA ILE A 204 -19.35 -14.70 -1.35
C ILE A 204 -17.86 -14.72 -1.67
N GLU A 205 -17.42 -14.00 -2.70
CA GLU A 205 -16.03 -13.99 -3.16
C GLU A 205 -15.39 -12.58 -3.13
N LEU A 206 -14.33 -12.43 -2.32
CA LEU A 206 -13.47 -11.24 -2.32
C LEU A 206 -12.24 -11.48 -3.19
N ARG A 207 -11.78 -10.43 -3.90
CA ARG A 207 -10.73 -10.52 -4.93
C ARG A 207 -9.56 -9.59 -4.64
N ALA A 208 -8.35 -10.12 -4.77
CA ALA A 208 -7.13 -9.39 -4.47
C ALA A 208 -7.00 -8.05 -5.22
N SER A 209 -6.40 -7.06 -4.55
CA SER A 209 -6.07 -5.77 -5.17
C SER A 209 -5.15 -5.90 -6.40
N PRO A 210 -5.10 -4.90 -7.31
CA PRO A 210 -4.41 -5.01 -8.59
C PRO A 210 -2.92 -5.34 -8.45
N ARG A 211 -2.37 -6.24 -9.28
CA ARG A 211 -0.96 -6.69 -9.17
C ARG A 211 -0.15 -6.43 -10.43
N ALA A 212 1.12 -6.06 -10.26
CA ALA A 212 2.06 -5.92 -11.37
C ALA A 212 2.63 -7.28 -11.80
N ARG A 213 3.06 -7.39 -13.06
CA ARG A 213 3.84 -8.56 -13.53
C ARG A 213 5.16 -8.68 -12.76
N PRO A 214 5.61 -9.89 -12.38
CA PRO A 214 5.06 -11.22 -12.67
C PRO A 214 4.15 -11.79 -11.54
N GLN A 215 3.13 -11.06 -11.08
CA GLN A 215 2.12 -11.55 -10.12
C GLN A 215 0.68 -11.46 -10.65
N THR A 216 0.50 -11.26 -11.95
CA THR A 216 -0.81 -11.08 -12.61
C THR A 216 -1.65 -12.35 -12.63
N ARG A 217 -1.04 -13.53 -12.81
CA ARG A 217 -1.73 -14.82 -12.66
C ARG A 217 -2.30 -14.95 -11.26
N TRP A 218 -1.52 -14.58 -10.24
CA TRP A 218 -2.00 -14.63 -8.86
C TRP A 218 -3.14 -13.67 -8.60
N ALA A 219 -3.13 -12.45 -9.17
CA ALA A 219 -4.25 -11.53 -9.05
C ALA A 219 -5.59 -12.17 -9.47
N ARG A 220 -5.56 -13.03 -10.49
CA ARG A 220 -6.75 -13.74 -11.00
C ARG A 220 -7.22 -14.86 -10.09
N TYR A 221 -6.30 -15.63 -9.50
CA TYR A 221 -6.66 -16.80 -8.68
C TYR A 221 -6.80 -16.47 -7.20
N ALA A 222 -6.21 -15.37 -6.73
CA ALA A 222 -6.25 -14.99 -5.34
C ALA A 222 -7.66 -14.53 -4.96
N ARG A 223 -8.24 -15.23 -3.99
CA ARG A 223 -9.58 -14.96 -3.49
C ARG A 223 -9.77 -15.39 -2.04
N VAL A 224 -10.72 -14.74 -1.38
CA VAL A 224 -11.37 -15.24 -0.16
C VAL A 224 -12.76 -15.68 -0.54
N MET A 225 -13.11 -16.92 -0.23
CA MET A 225 -14.41 -17.49 -0.51
C MET A 225 -15.10 -17.87 0.79
N PHE A 226 -16.17 -17.16 1.12
CA PHE A 226 -17.06 -17.55 2.22
C PHE A 226 -18.03 -18.60 1.68
N VAL A 227 -18.08 -19.75 2.35
CA VAL A 227 -19.01 -20.85 2.08
C VAL A 227 -19.70 -21.17 3.41
N ALA A 228 -20.83 -21.87 3.39
CA ALA A 228 -21.43 -22.39 4.63
C ALA A 228 -20.35 -23.08 5.50
N ASP A 229 -20.27 -22.65 6.75
CA ASP A 229 -19.41 -23.18 7.83
C ASP A 229 -17.89 -23.00 7.67
N ARG A 230 -17.38 -22.61 6.50
CA ARG A 230 -15.93 -22.46 6.26
C ARG A 230 -15.57 -21.31 5.34
N VAL A 231 -14.34 -20.83 5.50
CA VAL A 231 -13.74 -19.83 4.62
C VAL A 231 -12.52 -20.41 3.93
N GLU A 232 -12.48 -20.27 2.61
CA GLU A 232 -11.41 -20.79 1.79
C GLU A 232 -10.60 -19.65 1.18
N PHE A 233 -9.29 -19.67 1.43
CA PHE A 233 -8.34 -18.69 0.94
C PHE A 233 -7.51 -19.33 -0.16
N THR A 234 -7.38 -18.64 -1.28
CA THR A 234 -6.39 -18.96 -2.31
C THR A 234 -5.34 -17.85 -2.29
N THR A 235 -4.12 -18.14 -1.85
CA THR A 235 -3.01 -17.19 -1.78
C THR A 235 -1.83 -17.67 -2.62
N ALA A 236 -0.79 -16.83 -2.74
CA ALA A 236 0.47 -17.20 -3.37
C ALA A 236 1.20 -18.37 -2.67
N GLN A 237 0.88 -18.65 -1.40
CA GLN A 237 1.45 -19.77 -0.64
C GLN A 237 0.66 -21.07 -0.82
N GLY A 238 -0.57 -21.01 -1.33
CA GLY A 238 -1.43 -22.18 -1.53
C GLY A 238 -2.87 -21.93 -1.11
N ARG A 239 -3.63 -23.02 -0.98
CA ARG A 239 -4.99 -22.98 -0.44
C ARG A 239 -4.93 -23.16 1.07
N ARG A 240 -5.70 -22.35 1.80
CA ARG A 240 -5.93 -22.50 3.24
C ARG A 240 -7.42 -22.50 3.49
N VAL A 241 -7.87 -23.29 4.45
CA VAL A 241 -9.27 -23.33 4.88
C VAL A 241 -9.33 -23.09 6.39
N ILE A 242 -10.31 -22.30 6.83
CA ILE A 242 -10.64 -22.08 8.24
C ILE A 242 -12.11 -22.49 8.42
N GLY A 243 -12.45 -23.14 9.54
CA GLY A 243 -13.81 -23.63 9.81
C GLY A 243 -14.02 -25.12 9.56
N THR A 244 -13.00 -25.87 9.10
CA THR A 244 -13.14 -27.32 8.83
C THR A 244 -13.05 -28.16 10.09
N ASP A 245 -11.95 -28.03 10.84
CA ASP A 245 -11.71 -28.82 12.06
C ASP A 245 -12.23 -28.11 13.31
N THR A 246 -12.10 -26.78 13.32
CA THR A 246 -12.57 -25.90 14.40
C THR A 246 -13.57 -24.92 13.81
N PRO A 247 -14.82 -24.88 14.28
CA PRO A 247 -15.85 -24.00 13.73
C PRO A 247 -15.50 -22.54 13.96
N ILE A 248 -15.93 -21.69 13.02
CA ILE A 248 -15.88 -20.24 13.18
C ILE A 248 -17.11 -19.87 14.01
N ALA A 249 -16.90 -19.25 15.17
CA ALA A 249 -17.99 -18.82 16.04
C ALA A 249 -18.42 -17.37 15.73
N TYR A 250 -17.47 -16.51 15.35
CA TYR A 250 -17.71 -15.12 14.98
C TYR A 250 -16.51 -14.51 14.25
N LEU A 251 -16.77 -13.40 13.57
CA LEU A 251 -15.72 -12.55 13.00
C LEU A 251 -15.44 -11.38 13.94
N LEU A 252 -14.18 -11.00 14.13
CA LEU A 252 -13.80 -9.82 14.91
C LEU A 252 -13.09 -8.80 14.01
N HIS A 253 -13.70 -7.64 13.82
CA HIS A 253 -13.12 -6.53 13.08
C HIS A 253 -12.29 -5.64 14.01
N VAL A 254 -11.02 -5.49 13.68
CA VAL A 254 -10.05 -4.62 14.36
C VAL A 254 -9.52 -3.58 13.36
N ALA A 255 -10.05 -2.36 13.45
CA ALA A 255 -9.57 -1.23 12.65
C ALA A 255 -8.28 -0.63 13.25
N PRO A 256 -7.38 -0.04 12.46
CA PRO A 256 -6.22 0.64 13.00
C PRO A 256 -6.63 1.96 13.68
N PRO A 257 -5.92 2.39 14.73
CA PRO A 257 -6.19 3.63 15.46
C PRO A 257 -5.79 4.92 14.72
N SER A 258 -5.02 4.85 13.64
CA SER A 258 -4.56 6.02 12.88
C SER A 258 -4.19 5.62 11.45
N PRO A 259 -4.35 6.50 10.43
CA PRO A 259 -3.78 6.28 9.11
C PRO A 259 -2.25 6.11 9.21
N VAL A 260 -1.72 5.06 8.58
CA VAL A 260 -0.32 4.62 8.74
C VAL A 260 0.58 5.23 7.67
N ASP A 261 0.27 6.43 7.14
CA ASP A 261 1.03 7.01 6.03
C ASP A 261 2.50 7.21 6.43
N VAL A 262 3.40 6.49 5.73
CA VAL A 262 4.82 6.38 6.08
C VAL A 262 5.65 7.36 5.25
N LEU A 263 6.40 8.27 5.89
CA LEU A 263 7.33 9.26 5.28
C LEU A 263 8.34 8.71 4.28
N ALA A 264 8.53 7.40 4.28
CA ALA A 264 9.30 6.76 3.25
C ALA A 264 8.64 5.44 2.88
N PRO A 265 8.21 5.27 1.63
CA PRO A 265 7.44 4.13 1.21
C PRO A 265 8.23 2.86 1.51
N TYR A 266 7.65 2.03 2.38
CA TYR A 266 8.03 0.63 2.53
C TYR A 266 8.20 0.04 1.11
N ASP A 267 9.22 -0.81 0.85
CA ASP A 267 9.27 -1.42 -0.48
C ASP A 267 7.96 -2.19 -0.66
N PRO A 268 7.16 -1.95 -1.71
CA PRO A 268 6.01 -2.81 -1.96
C PRO A 268 6.45 -4.27 -2.21
N ALA A 269 7.72 -4.48 -2.60
CA ALA A 269 8.40 -5.78 -2.69
C ALA A 269 8.79 -6.38 -1.32
N GLU A 270 8.62 -5.66 -0.22
CA GLU A 270 8.93 -6.16 1.12
C GLU A 270 7.65 -6.56 1.87
N ARG A 271 6.45 -6.46 1.28
CA ARG A 271 5.14 -6.69 1.96
C ARG A 271 4.95 -8.09 2.57
N TYR A 272 5.79 -9.05 2.17
CA TYR A 272 5.85 -10.42 2.74
C TYR A 272 7.05 -10.66 3.65
N ALA A 273 7.99 -9.71 3.72
CA ALA A 273 8.90 -9.66 4.85
C ALA A 273 8.05 -9.26 6.06
N ARG A 274 8.25 -9.95 7.19
CA ARG A 274 7.45 -9.69 8.41
C ARG A 274 7.53 -8.19 8.75
N VAL A 275 6.36 -7.60 9.04
CA VAL A 275 6.01 -6.18 9.40
C VAL A 275 5.18 -5.46 8.31
N PRO A 276 4.14 -4.65 8.62
CA PRO A 276 3.34 -4.50 9.84
C PRO A 276 1.91 -5.08 9.72
N LEU A 277 1.20 -5.06 10.85
CA LEU A 277 -0.07 -5.72 11.16
C LEU A 277 -1.32 -5.02 10.54
N TYR A 278 -1.14 -3.93 9.80
CA TYR A 278 -2.21 -2.96 9.53
C TYR A 278 -2.53 -2.79 8.05
N ASP A 279 -3.79 -2.41 7.82
CA ASP A 279 -4.41 -2.13 6.55
C ASP A 279 -5.41 -0.99 6.75
N ALA A 280 -5.67 -0.14 5.75
CA ALA A 280 -6.48 1.08 5.90
C ALA A 280 -7.91 0.80 6.38
N LEU A 281 -8.43 -0.39 6.05
CA LEU A 281 -9.74 -0.87 6.49
C LEU A 281 -9.68 -1.86 7.65
N GLY A 282 -8.50 -2.03 8.26
CA GLY A 282 -8.30 -2.95 9.36
C GLY A 282 -8.20 -4.42 8.96
N ALA A 283 -8.25 -5.26 9.99
CA ALA A 283 -8.21 -6.69 9.87
C ALA A 283 -9.49 -7.33 10.39
N VAL A 284 -9.91 -8.41 9.75
CA VAL A 284 -11.02 -9.26 10.21
C VAL A 284 -10.43 -10.60 10.64
N HIS A 285 -10.61 -10.94 11.91
CA HIS A 285 -10.21 -12.21 12.50
C HIS A 285 -11.34 -13.23 12.43
N PHE A 286 -10.98 -14.48 12.17
CA PHE A 286 -11.88 -15.63 12.26
C PHE A 286 -11.67 -16.28 13.63
N CYS A 287 -12.63 -16.11 14.55
CA CYS A 287 -12.52 -16.55 15.93
C CYS A 287 -13.29 -17.86 16.16
N ASN A 288 -12.75 -18.74 17.00
CA ASN A 288 -13.45 -19.94 17.49
C ASN A 288 -14.32 -19.60 18.71
N GLU A 289 -15.05 -20.60 19.23
CA GLU A 289 -15.92 -20.44 20.42
C GLU A 289 -15.16 -20.00 21.66
N ALA A 290 -13.91 -20.44 21.81
CA ALA A 290 -13.04 -20.03 22.91
C ALA A 290 -12.52 -18.58 22.78
N GLY A 291 -12.84 -17.88 21.69
CA GLY A 291 -12.42 -16.50 21.44
C GLY A 291 -10.97 -16.32 21.00
N LEU A 292 -10.37 -17.39 20.48
CA LEU A 292 -9.03 -17.38 19.89
C LEU A 292 -9.11 -17.15 18.39
N SER A 293 -8.18 -16.36 17.85
CA SER A 293 -8.09 -16.12 16.41
C SER A 293 -7.42 -17.30 15.70
N MET A 294 -8.11 -17.87 14.71
CA MET A 294 -7.62 -18.94 13.83
C MET A 294 -6.88 -18.41 12.59
N GLY A 295 -6.95 -17.10 12.35
CA GLY A 295 -6.36 -16.40 11.23
C GLY A 295 -7.07 -15.06 11.01
N ALA A 296 -6.45 -14.17 10.24
CA ALA A 296 -7.04 -12.87 9.91
C ALA A 296 -6.81 -12.50 8.45
N ILE A 297 -7.65 -11.62 7.90
CA ILE A 297 -7.43 -10.96 6.61
C ILE A 297 -7.35 -9.46 6.77
N ALA A 298 -6.49 -8.81 5.98
CA ALA A 298 -6.46 -7.36 5.82
C ALA A 298 -7.49 -6.97 4.78
N VAL A 299 -8.50 -6.16 5.13
CA VAL A 299 -9.67 -5.97 4.28
C VAL A 299 -9.30 -5.35 2.93
N ALA A 300 -8.48 -4.30 2.90
CA ALA A 300 -8.09 -3.62 1.65
C ALA A 300 -7.14 -4.44 0.75
N ASP A 301 -6.47 -5.47 1.28
CA ASP A 301 -5.63 -6.37 0.47
C ASP A 301 -6.44 -7.23 -0.52
N TRP A 302 -7.70 -7.48 -0.16
CA TRP A 302 -8.64 -8.35 -0.84
C TRP A 302 -9.73 -7.57 -1.60
N LEU A 303 -9.48 -6.28 -1.88
CA LEU A 303 -10.38 -5.40 -2.62
C LEU A 303 -9.68 -4.73 -3.79
N VAL A 304 -10.36 -4.61 -4.93
CA VAL A 304 -9.78 -4.02 -6.15
C VAL A 304 -9.53 -2.52 -6.00
N GLN A 305 -10.48 -1.77 -5.44
CA GLN A 305 -10.37 -0.34 -5.16
C GLN A 305 -11.02 0.00 -3.81
N PRO A 306 -10.36 -0.33 -2.67
CA PRO A 306 -10.93 -0.14 -1.33
C PRO A 306 -11.31 1.32 -1.05
N GLU A 307 -10.48 2.28 -1.49
CA GLU A 307 -10.74 3.72 -1.31
C GLU A 307 -12.04 4.16 -2.00
N ALA A 308 -12.31 3.66 -3.22
CA ALA A 308 -13.51 3.99 -3.96
C ALA A 308 -14.78 3.44 -3.30
N THR A 309 -14.74 2.20 -2.81
CA THR A 309 -15.88 1.60 -2.08
C THR A 309 -16.20 2.36 -0.79
N VAL A 310 -15.18 2.85 -0.08
CA VAL A 310 -15.37 3.67 1.14
C VAL A 310 -15.96 5.04 0.80
N ALA A 311 -15.42 5.73 -0.20
CA ALA A 311 -15.95 7.02 -0.64
C ALA A 311 -17.40 6.92 -1.14
N GLN A 312 -17.75 5.82 -1.82
CA GLN A 312 -19.12 5.54 -2.23
C GLN A 312 -20.06 5.44 -1.02
N SER A 313 -19.66 4.74 0.04
CA SER A 313 -20.47 4.62 1.27
C SER A 313 -20.72 5.97 1.95
N TRP A 314 -19.78 6.92 1.85
CA TRP A 314 -19.95 8.27 2.39
C TRP A 314 -20.84 9.16 1.54
N SER A 315 -20.89 8.92 0.22
CA SER A 315 -21.64 9.75 -0.73
C SER A 315 -23.08 9.28 -0.99
N MET A 316 -23.39 7.99 -0.83
CA MET A 316 -24.73 7.42 -1.06
C MET A 316 -25.75 7.65 0.07
N ALA A 317 -25.54 8.61 0.97
CA ALA A 317 -26.47 8.86 2.09
C ALA A 317 -27.32 10.14 1.88
N PRO A 318 -28.52 10.05 1.27
CA PRO A 318 -29.53 11.08 1.43
C PRO A 318 -30.46 10.76 2.62
N GLY A 319 -30.61 11.72 3.54
CA GLY A 319 -31.84 11.88 4.34
C GLY A 319 -31.99 11.13 5.67
N ALA A 320 -30.95 10.52 6.24
CA ALA A 320 -31.04 9.98 7.60
C ALA A 320 -29.83 10.40 8.45
N GLU A 321 -30.09 10.76 9.71
CA GLU A 321 -29.09 11.13 10.72
C GLU A 321 -28.22 9.90 11.05
N TYR A 322 -27.26 9.59 10.19
CA TYR A 322 -26.33 8.50 10.40
C TYR A 322 -25.01 9.04 10.94
N LEU A 323 -24.55 8.44 12.04
CA LEU A 323 -23.30 8.81 12.69
C LEU A 323 -22.10 8.57 11.76
N ARG A 324 -21.16 9.52 11.74
CA ARG A 324 -19.96 9.44 10.89
C ARG A 324 -19.13 8.22 11.23
N ALA A 325 -19.01 7.92 12.52
CA ALA A 325 -18.34 6.74 13.04
C ALA A 325 -18.93 5.42 12.49
N HIS A 326 -20.25 5.30 12.49
CA HIS A 326 -20.95 4.12 11.99
C HIS A 326 -20.69 3.91 10.50
N ALA A 327 -20.82 4.98 9.71
CA ALA A 327 -20.60 4.93 8.26
C ALA A 327 -19.20 4.44 7.89
N ARG A 328 -18.17 4.89 8.61
CA ARG A 328 -16.77 4.53 8.34
C ARG A 328 -16.45 3.06 8.59
N LEU A 329 -17.07 2.42 9.58
CA LEU A 329 -16.65 1.10 10.07
C LEU A 329 -17.67 -0.02 9.78
N VAL A 330 -18.96 0.28 9.82
CA VAL A 330 -20.02 -0.72 9.61
C VAL A 330 -20.39 -0.80 8.15
N TRP A 331 -20.79 0.32 7.56
CA TRP A 331 -21.17 0.37 6.15
C TRP A 331 -20.01 0.07 5.22
N ALA A 332 -18.78 0.44 5.56
CA ALA A 332 -17.61 0.02 4.81
C ALA A 332 -17.47 -1.52 4.77
N LEU A 333 -17.74 -2.24 5.86
CA LEU A 333 -17.73 -3.71 5.84
C LEU A 333 -18.91 -4.29 5.04
N GLN A 334 -20.04 -3.61 5.00
CA GLN A 334 -21.20 -4.00 4.18
C GLN A 334 -20.90 -3.83 2.70
N ALA A 335 -20.45 -2.65 2.28
CA ALA A 335 -20.08 -2.35 0.90
C ALA A 335 -18.92 -3.22 0.38
N THR A 336 -18.03 -3.67 1.26
CA THR A 336 -16.94 -4.58 0.90
C THR A 336 -17.36 -6.05 0.81
N GLY A 337 -18.54 -6.41 1.33
CA GLY A 337 -19.10 -7.76 1.29
C GLY A 337 -18.71 -8.67 2.46
N VAL A 338 -18.00 -8.14 3.47
CA VAL A 338 -17.62 -8.90 4.67
C VAL A 338 -18.86 -9.28 5.49
N THR A 339 -19.87 -8.40 5.56
CA THR A 339 -21.13 -8.71 6.25
C THR A 339 -21.91 -9.82 5.57
N ALA A 340 -21.97 -9.84 4.24
CA ALA A 340 -22.57 -10.93 3.48
C ALA A 340 -21.79 -12.25 3.67
N GLY A 341 -20.46 -12.17 3.76
CA GLY A 341 -19.60 -13.29 4.11
C GLY A 341 -19.91 -13.87 5.50
N ALA A 342 -20.10 -13.01 6.51
CA ALA A 342 -20.51 -13.42 7.86
C ALA A 342 -21.91 -14.06 7.88
N ALA A 343 -22.86 -13.50 7.11
CA ALA A 343 -24.18 -14.10 6.91
C ALA A 343 -24.09 -15.52 6.32
N THR A 344 -23.23 -15.69 5.33
CA THR A 344 -23.00 -16.99 4.67
C THR A 344 -22.44 -18.02 5.66
N LEU A 345 -21.58 -17.59 6.57
CA LEU A 345 -21.07 -18.41 7.67
C LEU A 345 -22.07 -18.61 8.82
N ARG A 346 -23.14 -17.80 8.87
CA ARG A 346 -24.12 -17.76 9.98
C ARG A 346 -23.49 -17.37 11.32
N VAL A 347 -22.54 -16.45 11.28
CA VAL A 347 -21.82 -15.98 12.47
C VAL A 347 -21.94 -14.46 12.61
N PRO A 348 -21.93 -13.91 13.85
CA PRO A 348 -21.97 -12.48 14.04
C PRO A 348 -20.62 -11.82 13.72
N ILE A 349 -20.65 -10.51 13.49
CA ILE A 349 -19.46 -9.65 13.42
C ILE A 349 -19.37 -8.87 14.72
N ARG A 350 -18.18 -8.88 15.34
CA ARG A 350 -17.85 -8.15 16.55
C ARG A 350 -16.81 -7.09 16.29
N ARG A 351 -16.69 -6.13 17.20
CA ARG A 351 -15.74 -5.02 17.14
C ARG A 351 -14.66 -5.20 18.19
N GLY A 352 -13.42 -4.84 17.86
CA GLY A 352 -12.30 -4.90 18.80
C GLY A 352 -11.28 -3.79 18.54
N VAL A 353 -10.69 -3.29 19.61
CA VAL A 353 -9.58 -2.30 19.54
C VAL A 353 -8.23 -2.96 19.79
N ALA A 354 -8.23 -4.27 20.05
CA ALA A 354 -7.06 -5.12 20.22
C ALA A 354 -7.19 -6.38 19.36
N HIS A 355 -6.06 -6.90 18.88
CA HIS A 355 -6.01 -8.19 18.21
C HIS A 355 -6.12 -9.31 19.24
N PRO A 356 -7.00 -10.31 19.04
CA PRO A 356 -7.17 -11.42 19.96
C PRO A 356 -5.96 -12.36 19.95
N PRO A 357 -5.72 -13.11 21.04
CA PRO A 357 -4.69 -14.14 21.06
C PRO A 357 -4.96 -15.22 19.99
N MET A 358 -3.88 -15.77 19.44
CA MET A 358 -3.94 -16.77 18.37
C MET A 358 -4.18 -18.17 18.94
N ALA A 359 -5.00 -18.97 18.23
CA ALA A 359 -5.21 -20.38 18.57
C ALA A 359 -3.92 -21.20 18.44
N GLU A 360 -3.07 -20.87 17.46
CA GLU A 360 -1.77 -21.52 17.24
C GLU A 360 -0.64 -20.46 17.23
N PRO A 361 -0.09 -20.08 18.39
CA PRO A 361 0.89 -18.99 18.49
C PRO A 361 2.21 -19.28 17.76
N ASP A 362 2.60 -20.55 17.62
CA ASP A 362 3.83 -20.96 16.95
C ASP A 362 3.85 -20.64 15.45
N ARG A 363 2.68 -20.45 14.83
CA ARG A 363 2.58 -20.02 13.42
C ARG A 363 3.14 -18.62 13.19
N VAL A 364 3.11 -17.78 14.22
CA VAL A 364 3.42 -16.35 14.11
C VAL A 364 4.78 -16.00 14.69
N ARG A 365 5.28 -16.79 15.66
CA ARG A 365 6.61 -16.56 16.27
C ARG A 365 7.73 -16.66 15.24
N PRO A 366 8.68 -15.70 15.20
CA PRO A 366 9.90 -15.87 14.42
C PRO A 366 10.72 -16.99 15.04
N LYS A 367 11.24 -17.92 14.23
CA LYS A 367 12.27 -18.85 14.68
C LYS A 367 13.50 -18.01 15.06
N THR A 368 13.61 -17.64 16.33
CA THR A 368 14.81 -17.03 16.88
C THR A 368 15.92 -18.05 16.74
N LYS A 369 16.90 -17.78 15.86
CA LYS A 369 18.20 -18.42 16.00
C LYS A 369 18.81 -17.81 17.26
N THR A 370 18.77 -18.55 18.36
CA THR A 370 19.62 -18.35 19.53
C THR A 370 21.07 -18.42 19.05
N GLY A 371 21.62 -17.25 18.73
CA GLY A 371 23.00 -17.06 18.28
C GLY A 371 23.72 -16.18 19.29
N THR A 372 24.61 -16.83 20.03
CA THR A 372 25.64 -16.30 20.91
C THR A 372 26.41 -15.09 20.34
N THR A 373 26.37 -13.96 21.05
CA THR A 373 27.53 -13.16 21.53
C THR A 373 27.04 -11.79 21.98
N GLY A 374 27.39 -11.43 23.21
CA GLY A 374 27.04 -10.16 23.84
C GLY A 374 27.80 -8.99 23.22
N LEU A 375 27.06 -7.92 22.95
CA LEU A 375 27.42 -6.51 23.12
C LEU A 375 26.19 -5.70 22.66
N ALA A 376 25.42 -5.24 23.64
CA ALA A 376 24.23 -4.42 23.42
C ALA A 376 24.67 -3.02 22.95
N THR A 377 24.72 -2.82 21.64
CA THR A 377 24.62 -1.47 21.07
C THR A 377 23.20 -0.96 21.38
N PRO A 378 22.98 0.31 21.79
CA PRO A 378 21.63 0.81 22.02
C PRO A 378 20.82 0.65 20.74
N THR A 379 19.96 -0.38 20.72
CA THR A 379 19.07 -0.67 19.60
C THR A 379 18.11 0.49 19.49
N ASN A 380 18.21 1.27 18.41
CA ASN A 380 17.18 2.23 18.05
C ASN A 380 15.82 1.49 18.10
N PRO A 381 14.87 1.89 18.98
CA PRO A 381 13.57 1.25 19.08
C PRO A 381 12.76 1.37 17.78
N ALA A 382 13.16 2.24 16.84
CA ALA A 382 12.63 2.30 15.49
C ALA A 382 13.10 1.18 14.54
N ALA A 383 14.14 0.43 14.91
CA ALA A 383 14.77 -0.60 14.08
C ALA A 383 14.38 -2.05 14.46
N THR A 384 13.76 -2.27 15.63
CA THR A 384 13.30 -3.61 16.04
C THR A 384 12.05 -4.01 15.24
N PRO A 385 11.99 -5.21 14.65
CA PRO A 385 10.78 -5.68 13.98
C PRO A 385 9.63 -5.78 15.00
N ILE A 386 8.44 -5.32 14.62
CA ILE A 386 7.22 -5.56 15.41
C ILE A 386 6.99 -7.07 15.36
N ASP A 387 6.89 -7.72 16.53
CA ASP A 387 6.45 -9.10 16.58
C ASP A 387 5.09 -9.19 15.90
N VAL A 388 4.99 -10.04 14.89
CA VAL A 388 3.72 -10.22 14.20
C VAL A 388 2.74 -10.74 15.25
N VAL A 389 1.65 -10.00 15.47
CA VAL A 389 0.65 -10.31 16.50
C VAL A 389 -0.47 -11.21 15.96
N ALA A 390 -0.66 -11.23 14.64
CA ALA A 390 -1.73 -11.97 13.97
C ALA A 390 -1.23 -12.75 12.74
N ASP A 391 -1.80 -13.93 12.52
CA ASP A 391 -1.59 -14.71 11.30
C ASP A 391 -2.41 -14.13 10.14
N LEU A 392 -1.83 -13.12 9.49
CA LEU A 392 -2.48 -12.37 8.43
C LEU A 392 -2.35 -13.06 7.07
N ILE A 393 -3.48 -13.54 6.56
CA ILE A 393 -3.62 -14.21 5.27
C ILE A 393 -3.72 -13.15 4.17
N ARG A 394 -2.67 -13.05 3.35
CA ARG A 394 -2.56 -12.08 2.24
C ARG A 394 -2.47 -12.79 0.89
N PRO A 395 -2.99 -12.21 -0.20
CA PRO A 395 -3.03 -12.85 -1.53
C PRO A 395 -1.63 -13.01 -2.17
N ALA A 396 -1.08 -11.94 -2.75
CA ALA A 396 0.27 -11.86 -3.30
C ALA A 396 0.75 -10.39 -3.22
N PRO A 397 2.06 -10.09 -3.22
CA PRO A 397 2.51 -8.70 -3.17
C PRO A 397 2.26 -8.01 -4.50
N HIS A 398 2.13 -6.69 -4.47
CA HIS A 398 2.08 -5.88 -5.69
C HIS A 398 3.35 -6.02 -6.54
N LEU A 399 4.50 -6.31 -5.92
CA LEU A 399 5.79 -6.55 -6.58
C LEU A 399 6.42 -7.87 -6.14
N LEU A 400 7.32 -8.44 -6.96
CA LEU A 400 8.07 -9.63 -6.60
C LEU A 400 8.78 -9.43 -5.23
N PRO A 401 8.61 -10.33 -4.24
CA PRO A 401 9.17 -10.09 -2.93
C PRO A 401 10.64 -10.51 -2.83
N TYR A 402 11.39 -9.89 -1.91
CA TYR A 402 12.72 -10.40 -1.53
C TYR A 402 12.60 -11.77 -0.83
N ARG A 403 13.58 -12.65 -1.05
CA ARG A 403 13.64 -14.00 -0.48
C ARG A 403 15.00 -14.29 0.15
N GLY A 404 15.07 -15.38 0.94
CA GLY A 404 16.31 -15.84 1.56
C GLY A 404 16.90 -14.81 2.53
N THR A 405 18.22 -14.61 2.47
CA THR A 405 18.91 -13.58 3.27
C THR A 405 18.39 -12.17 2.96
N GLY A 406 17.97 -11.91 1.71
CA GLY A 406 17.37 -10.64 1.31
C GLY A 406 16.07 -10.31 2.06
N ALA A 407 15.34 -11.28 2.61
CA ALA A 407 14.12 -11.02 3.38
C ALA A 407 14.39 -10.66 4.86
N ARG A 408 15.64 -10.73 5.34
CA ARG A 408 15.98 -10.48 6.75
C ARG A 408 15.73 -9.01 7.13
N PRO A 409 15.25 -8.71 8.35
CA PRO A 409 14.99 -7.33 8.78
C PRO A 409 16.19 -6.40 8.64
N ALA A 410 17.38 -6.87 9.03
CA ALA A 410 18.62 -6.10 8.92
C ALA A 410 18.98 -5.75 7.46
N ASP A 411 18.76 -6.67 6.52
CA ASP A 411 19.06 -6.44 5.10
C ASP A 411 18.00 -5.56 4.42
N ALA A 412 16.73 -5.69 4.81
CA ALA A 412 15.65 -4.78 4.39
C ALA A 412 15.93 -3.34 4.83
N TYR A 413 16.34 -3.16 6.09
CA TYR A 413 16.77 -1.87 6.62
C TYR A 413 17.94 -1.28 5.83
N ARG A 414 19.01 -2.06 5.59
CA ARG A 414 20.16 -1.62 4.78
C ARG A 414 19.77 -1.22 3.36
N ARG A 415 18.84 -1.94 2.72
CA ARG A 415 18.33 -1.56 1.39
C ARG A 415 17.55 -0.27 1.42
N ARG A 416 16.64 -0.09 2.39
CA ARG A 416 15.89 1.15 2.60
C ARG A 416 16.82 2.34 2.76
N ALA A 417 17.83 2.22 3.62
CA ALA A 417 18.86 3.26 3.83
C ALA A 417 19.66 3.57 2.55
N LYS A 418 19.90 2.57 1.69
CA LYS A 418 20.67 2.74 0.45
C LYS A 418 19.85 3.32 -0.73
N ARG A 419 18.52 3.43 -0.66
CA ARG A 419 17.71 3.95 -1.78
C ARG A 419 18.02 5.41 -2.15
N GLY A 420 18.41 6.21 -1.16
CA GLY A 420 18.85 7.60 -1.36
C GLY A 420 20.32 7.75 -1.78
N ASN A 421 21.11 6.67 -1.73
CA ASN A 421 22.53 6.70 -2.06
C ASN A 421 22.75 6.49 -3.57
N THR A 422 23.59 7.32 -4.17
CA THR A 422 23.99 7.21 -5.58
C THR A 422 24.71 5.90 -5.88
N LEU A 423 25.37 5.27 -4.90
CA LEU A 423 26.11 4.00 -5.03
C LEU A 423 25.26 2.76 -4.71
N ASN A 424 23.94 2.81 -4.87
CA ASN A 424 23.08 1.66 -4.57
C ASN A 424 23.30 0.48 -5.55
N LYS A 425 23.87 -0.62 -5.05
CA LYS A 425 24.15 -1.86 -5.80
C LYS A 425 23.01 -2.87 -5.78
N ASP A 426 21.91 -2.55 -5.11
CA ASP A 426 20.74 -3.42 -5.05
C ASP A 426 20.07 -3.53 -6.42
N THR A 427 20.09 -4.72 -7.03
CA THR A 427 19.34 -4.96 -8.27
C THR A 427 17.90 -5.41 -8.02
N GLY A 428 17.38 -5.29 -6.80
CA GLY A 428 16.00 -5.65 -6.51
C GLY A 428 15.80 -7.12 -6.16
N PRO A 429 14.52 -7.55 -6.05
CA PRO A 429 14.14 -8.91 -5.66
C PRO A 429 14.64 -9.93 -6.69
N ALA A 430 15.26 -11.01 -6.22
CA ALA A 430 15.57 -12.18 -7.04
C ALA A 430 15.43 -13.49 -6.24
N SER A 431 16.10 -14.56 -6.67
CA SER A 431 16.08 -15.85 -5.98
C SER A 431 16.65 -15.74 -4.55
N PRO A 432 16.37 -16.73 -3.68
CA PRO A 432 16.93 -16.78 -2.33
C PRO A 432 18.46 -16.73 -2.27
N LEU A 433 19.15 -17.14 -3.35
CA LEU A 433 20.62 -17.18 -3.44
C LEU A 433 21.24 -15.80 -3.70
N ASN A 434 20.46 -14.84 -4.19
CA ASN A 434 20.94 -13.51 -4.57
C ASN A 434 21.75 -12.83 -3.45
N GLY A 435 21.27 -12.89 -2.20
CA GLY A 435 21.98 -12.25 -1.10
C GLY A 435 23.35 -12.89 -0.80
N VAL A 436 23.55 -14.17 -1.12
CA VAL A 436 24.85 -14.85 -1.02
C VAL A 436 25.74 -14.51 -2.22
N LEU A 437 25.17 -14.51 -3.43
CA LEU A 437 25.90 -14.21 -4.67
C LEU A 437 26.36 -12.76 -4.75
N ARG A 438 25.59 -11.84 -4.16
CA ARG A 438 25.87 -10.40 -4.24
C ARG A 438 26.82 -9.84 -3.24
N TRP A 439 26.80 -10.38 -2.03
CA TRP A 439 27.66 -9.91 -0.99
C TRP A 439 29.15 -9.88 -1.43
N PRO A 440 29.67 -10.91 -2.13
CA PRO A 440 31.04 -10.89 -2.66
C PRO A 440 31.14 -10.34 -4.10
N ALA A 441 30.05 -9.91 -4.76
CA ALA A 441 30.07 -9.66 -6.21
C ALA A 441 31.13 -8.63 -6.67
N LEU A 442 31.34 -7.56 -5.91
CA LEU A 442 32.40 -6.59 -6.21
C LEU A 442 33.78 -7.24 -6.12
N THR A 443 34.03 -7.95 -5.02
CA THR A 443 35.28 -8.67 -4.77
C THR A 443 35.51 -9.74 -5.84
N ALA A 444 34.46 -10.44 -6.27
CA ALA A 444 34.49 -11.42 -7.34
C ALA A 444 34.81 -10.79 -8.71
N ILE A 445 34.29 -9.60 -9.01
CA ILE A 445 34.65 -8.85 -10.24
C ILE A 445 36.12 -8.45 -10.22
N ILE A 446 36.62 -7.93 -9.10
CA ILE A 446 38.01 -7.45 -8.98
C ILE A 446 38.99 -8.63 -8.99
N ILE A 447 38.80 -9.62 -8.11
CA ILE A 447 39.67 -10.80 -8.00
C ILE A 447 39.54 -11.69 -9.23
N GLY A 448 38.33 -11.91 -9.75
CA GLY A 448 38.11 -12.68 -10.96
C GLY A 448 38.73 -12.01 -12.19
N GLY A 449 38.64 -10.69 -12.31
CA GLY A 449 39.27 -9.93 -13.40
C GLY A 449 40.79 -9.91 -13.32
N LEU A 450 41.34 -9.35 -12.24
CA LEU A 450 42.80 -9.20 -12.08
C LEU A 450 43.51 -10.54 -11.85
N GLY A 451 42.87 -11.47 -11.12
CA GLY A 451 43.39 -12.82 -10.91
C GLY A 451 43.50 -13.61 -12.21
N SER A 452 42.44 -13.60 -13.03
CA SER A 452 42.50 -14.27 -14.34
C SER A 452 43.51 -13.64 -15.30
N ALA A 453 43.86 -12.35 -15.09
CA ALA A 453 44.80 -11.63 -15.94
C ALA A 453 46.27 -11.75 -15.53
N TYR A 454 46.57 -11.79 -14.22
CA TYR A 454 47.95 -11.70 -13.72
C TYR A 454 48.30 -12.69 -12.60
N LEU A 455 47.32 -13.30 -11.92
CA LEU A 455 47.53 -14.10 -10.72
C LEU A 455 46.74 -15.41 -10.77
N LEU A 456 47.42 -16.49 -11.17
CA LEU A 456 46.97 -17.87 -10.97
C LEU A 456 45.59 -18.20 -11.59
N ALA A 457 45.46 -18.05 -12.92
CA ALA A 457 44.25 -18.45 -13.67
C ALA A 457 43.79 -19.91 -13.43
N ASN A 458 44.69 -20.78 -12.95
CA ASN A 458 44.40 -22.17 -12.61
C ASN A 458 44.02 -22.44 -11.15
N THR A 459 43.99 -21.43 -10.28
CA THR A 459 43.50 -21.63 -8.91
C THR A 459 41.98 -21.77 -8.88
N TRP A 460 41.52 -22.75 -8.10
CA TRP A 460 40.09 -22.99 -7.89
C TRP A 460 39.39 -21.74 -7.32
N TRP A 461 40.09 -20.92 -6.54
CA TRP A 461 39.57 -19.67 -5.97
C TRP A 461 39.24 -18.62 -7.04
N VAL A 462 40.16 -18.33 -7.97
CA VAL A 462 39.91 -17.37 -9.08
C VAL A 462 38.78 -17.87 -9.98
N ARG A 463 38.76 -19.17 -10.30
CA ARG A 463 37.67 -19.78 -11.07
C ARG A 463 36.31 -19.63 -10.36
N THR A 464 36.28 -19.80 -9.04
CA THR A 464 35.08 -19.56 -8.23
C THR A 464 34.64 -18.10 -8.26
N CYS A 465 35.57 -17.14 -8.18
CA CYS A 465 35.26 -15.71 -8.33
C CYS A 465 34.70 -15.37 -9.71
N VAL A 466 35.23 -15.97 -10.79
CA VAL A 466 34.69 -15.79 -12.15
C VAL A 466 33.25 -16.31 -12.24
N VAL A 467 32.97 -17.51 -11.71
CA VAL A 467 31.60 -18.06 -11.68
C VAL A 467 30.66 -17.15 -10.86
N LEU A 468 31.09 -16.68 -9.68
CA LEU A 468 30.31 -15.77 -8.84
C LEU A 468 30.02 -14.44 -9.53
N MET A 469 30.99 -13.91 -10.28
CA MET A 469 30.82 -12.68 -11.07
C MET A 469 29.70 -12.82 -12.11
N PHE A 470 29.71 -13.89 -12.91
CA PHE A 470 28.65 -14.16 -13.88
C PHE A 470 27.30 -14.41 -13.20
N ALA A 471 27.30 -15.22 -12.15
CA ALA A 471 26.09 -15.55 -11.39
C ALA A 471 25.43 -14.28 -10.80
N ALA A 472 26.20 -13.33 -10.27
CA ALA A 472 25.68 -12.11 -9.65
C ALA A 472 24.89 -11.19 -10.61
N VAL A 473 25.17 -11.27 -11.91
CA VAL A 473 24.55 -10.44 -12.96
C VAL A 473 23.47 -11.21 -13.72
N LEU A 474 23.66 -12.52 -13.96
CA LEU A 474 22.69 -13.37 -14.66
C LEU A 474 21.49 -13.75 -13.78
N GLU A 475 21.74 -14.13 -12.52
CA GLU A 475 20.71 -14.66 -11.63
C GLU A 475 19.45 -13.78 -11.53
N PRO A 476 19.54 -12.45 -11.38
CA PRO A 476 18.36 -11.60 -11.29
C PRO A 476 17.51 -11.59 -12.56
N TRP A 477 18.15 -11.66 -13.73
CA TRP A 477 17.46 -11.69 -15.02
C TRP A 477 16.79 -13.03 -15.25
N LEU A 478 17.52 -14.13 -15.02
CA LEU A 478 16.98 -15.48 -15.15
C LEU A 478 15.82 -15.72 -14.18
N TRP A 479 15.95 -15.24 -12.95
CA TRP A 479 14.87 -15.34 -11.96
C TRP A 479 13.64 -14.53 -12.37
N TRP A 480 13.82 -13.30 -12.86
CA TRP A 480 12.71 -12.50 -13.34
C TRP A 480 12.02 -13.15 -14.54
N LEU A 481 12.78 -13.66 -15.52
CA LEU A 481 12.24 -14.38 -16.68
C LEU A 481 11.47 -15.62 -16.24
N TRP A 482 12.04 -16.43 -15.35
CA TRP A 482 11.37 -17.61 -14.79
C TRP A 482 10.06 -17.24 -14.11
N ALA A 483 10.06 -16.21 -13.26
CA ALA A 483 8.85 -15.72 -12.60
C ALA A 483 7.81 -15.23 -13.61
N TRP A 484 8.26 -14.51 -14.66
CA TRP A 484 7.41 -14.00 -15.73
C TRP A 484 6.74 -15.12 -16.54
N PHE A 485 7.49 -16.14 -16.94
CA PHE A 485 6.93 -17.30 -17.64
C PHE A 485 5.95 -18.08 -16.76
N ARG A 486 6.27 -18.25 -15.47
CA ARG A 486 5.37 -18.92 -14.50
C ARG A 486 4.07 -18.15 -14.27
N ASP A 487 4.12 -16.83 -14.36
CA ASP A 487 3.00 -15.90 -14.21
C ASP A 487 2.20 -15.70 -15.50
N HIS A 488 2.63 -16.26 -16.63
CA HIS A 488 1.86 -16.15 -17.87
C HIS A 488 0.65 -17.09 -17.80
N ASP A 489 -0.57 -16.54 -17.93
CA ASP A 489 -1.80 -17.31 -18.03
C ASP A 489 -2.21 -17.44 -19.52
N PHE A 490 -2.35 -18.67 -20.01
CA PHE A 490 -2.64 -18.96 -21.42
C PHE A 490 -4.13 -19.07 -21.74
N ARG A 491 -5.03 -18.73 -20.81
CA ARG A 491 -6.47 -18.82 -21.04
C ARG A 491 -6.92 -17.92 -22.20
N ARG A 492 -7.82 -18.45 -23.03
CA ARG A 492 -8.44 -17.73 -24.14
C ARG A 492 -9.50 -16.76 -23.60
N MET A 493 -9.41 -15.50 -23.99
CA MET A 493 -10.42 -14.48 -23.65
C MET A 493 -11.58 -14.59 -24.64
N LYS A 494 -12.81 -14.54 -24.12
CA LYS A 494 -14.04 -14.51 -24.92
C LYS A 494 -14.33 -13.13 -25.47
N ALA A 495 -14.03 -12.08 -24.69
CA ALA A 495 -14.12 -10.70 -25.13
C ALA A 495 -12.91 -9.89 -24.65
N VAL A 496 -12.49 -8.93 -25.47
CA VAL A 496 -11.42 -7.99 -25.15
C VAL A 496 -11.81 -6.62 -25.66
N TYR A 497 -11.91 -5.65 -24.77
CA TYR A 497 -12.05 -4.24 -25.14
C TYR A 497 -10.71 -3.52 -24.97
N ARG A 498 -10.37 -2.65 -25.93
CA ARG A 498 -9.19 -1.79 -25.85
C ARG A 498 -9.62 -0.34 -26.15
N PRO A 499 -9.36 0.61 -25.24
CA PRO A 499 -9.85 1.97 -25.38
C PRO A 499 -9.17 2.78 -26.50
N GLY A 500 -8.01 2.34 -27.00
CA GLY A 500 -7.29 3.04 -28.06
C GLY A 500 -6.55 4.29 -27.57
N SER A 501 -6.31 5.25 -28.47
CA SER A 501 -5.57 6.48 -28.16
C SER A 501 -6.47 7.56 -27.57
N ALA A 502 -6.15 8.05 -26.37
CA ALA A 502 -6.85 9.16 -25.72
C ALA A 502 -5.99 10.45 -25.68
N PRO A 503 -6.59 11.65 -25.78
CA PRO A 503 -5.88 12.92 -25.61
C PRO A 503 -5.17 12.98 -24.24
N GLY A 504 -3.93 13.47 -24.21
CA GLY A 504 -3.17 13.59 -22.96
C GLY A 504 -2.56 12.29 -22.42
N ARG A 505 -2.96 11.11 -22.92
CA ARG A 505 -2.40 9.81 -22.52
C ARG A 505 -1.21 9.38 -23.39
N THR A 506 -0.45 8.43 -22.89
CA THR A 506 0.76 7.91 -23.54
C THR A 506 0.43 6.76 -24.53
N LEU A 507 1.36 6.43 -25.43
CA LEU A 507 1.26 5.21 -26.26
C LEU A 507 1.17 3.94 -25.42
N ARG A 508 1.70 3.98 -24.20
CA ARG A 508 1.60 2.90 -23.21
C ARG A 508 0.15 2.57 -22.90
N PHE A 509 -0.69 3.56 -22.65
CA PHE A 509 -2.12 3.37 -22.40
C PHE A 509 -2.79 2.71 -23.60
N ALA A 510 -2.65 3.33 -24.78
CA ALA A 510 -3.31 2.85 -26.00
C ALA A 510 -2.95 1.42 -26.40
N ARG A 511 -1.72 0.97 -26.10
CA ARG A 511 -1.26 -0.38 -26.48
C ARG A 511 -1.52 -1.44 -25.42
N ARG A 512 -1.71 -1.06 -24.14
CA ARG A 512 -1.71 -2.02 -23.02
C ARG A 512 -3.02 -2.05 -22.24
N ALA A 513 -3.70 -0.92 -22.09
CA ALA A 513 -4.97 -0.86 -21.38
C ALA A 513 -5.98 -1.78 -22.07
N ALA A 514 -6.70 -2.59 -21.28
CA ALA A 514 -7.72 -3.49 -21.80
C ALA A 514 -8.71 -3.94 -20.72
N LEU A 515 -9.96 -4.17 -21.11
CA LEU A 515 -10.87 -5.06 -20.39
C LEU A 515 -10.81 -6.45 -21.02
N LEU A 516 -10.82 -7.47 -20.17
CA LEU A 516 -10.68 -8.87 -20.55
C LEU A 516 -11.84 -9.64 -19.94
N TYR A 517 -12.48 -10.53 -20.70
CA TYR A 517 -13.50 -11.43 -20.18
C TYR A 517 -13.16 -12.86 -20.57
N ASP A 518 -13.14 -13.76 -19.59
CA ASP A 518 -12.74 -15.17 -19.79
C ASP A 518 -13.94 -16.13 -19.84
N GLY A 519 -15.17 -15.62 -19.72
CA GLY A 519 -16.39 -16.44 -19.60
C GLY A 519 -16.93 -16.58 -18.17
N ALA A 520 -16.22 -16.12 -17.15
CA ALA A 520 -16.64 -16.16 -15.74
C ALA A 520 -16.26 -14.89 -14.95
N ASN A 521 -15.14 -14.26 -15.31
CA ASN A 521 -14.52 -13.15 -14.62
C ASN A 521 -14.15 -12.05 -15.60
N VAL A 522 -14.18 -10.82 -15.11
CA VAL A 522 -13.72 -9.62 -15.84
C VAL A 522 -12.38 -9.17 -15.28
N GLY A 523 -11.40 -9.03 -16.16
CA GLY A 523 -10.07 -8.51 -15.87
C GLY A 523 -9.91 -7.08 -16.35
N ILE A 524 -9.36 -6.21 -15.52
CA ILE A 524 -8.99 -4.83 -15.87
C ILE A 524 -7.48 -4.77 -15.93
N ARG A 525 -6.93 -4.42 -17.09
CA ARG A 525 -5.49 -4.20 -17.28
C ARG A 525 -5.22 -2.73 -17.50
N SER A 526 -4.36 -2.14 -16.68
CA SER A 526 -3.94 -0.75 -16.81
C SER A 526 -2.81 -0.58 -17.83
N ALA A 527 -2.53 0.68 -18.21
CA ALA A 527 -1.38 1.05 -19.04
C ALA A 527 -0.05 0.52 -18.47
N THR A 528 0.06 0.55 -17.14
CA THR A 528 1.30 0.21 -16.44
C THR A 528 1.53 -1.29 -16.32
N GLY A 529 0.52 -2.10 -16.67
CA GLY A 529 0.55 -3.56 -16.66
C GLY A 529 0.10 -4.17 -15.34
N HIS A 530 -0.59 -3.39 -14.49
CA HIS A 530 -1.33 -3.92 -13.36
C HIS A 530 -2.60 -4.60 -13.87
N GLU A 531 -2.92 -5.76 -13.30
CA GLU A 531 -4.14 -6.49 -13.60
C GLU A 531 -4.95 -6.71 -12.32
N ALA A 532 -6.25 -6.44 -12.41
CA ALA A 532 -7.24 -6.71 -11.38
C ALA A 532 -8.31 -7.62 -11.96
N TRP A 533 -8.84 -8.56 -11.18
CA TRP A 533 -9.84 -9.52 -11.65
C TRP A 533 -11.04 -9.53 -10.70
N LEU A 534 -12.22 -9.39 -11.28
CA LEU A 534 -13.50 -9.34 -10.60
C LEU A 534 -14.35 -10.54 -11.02
N ALA A 535 -15.09 -11.12 -10.07
CA ALA A 535 -16.10 -12.12 -10.39
C ALA A 535 -17.21 -11.44 -11.21
N ALA A 536 -17.67 -12.08 -12.29
CA ALA A 536 -18.86 -11.64 -13.03
C ALA A 536 -19.99 -12.63 -12.77
N SER A 537 -20.04 -13.73 -13.51
CA SER A 537 -21.08 -14.76 -13.36
C SER A 537 -20.77 -15.81 -12.30
N SER A 538 -19.55 -15.83 -11.73
CA SER A 538 -19.14 -16.84 -10.73
C SER A 538 -19.59 -16.55 -9.30
N ASP A 539 -20.05 -15.32 -9.04
CA ASP A 539 -20.57 -14.87 -7.76
C ASP A 539 -21.91 -14.18 -8.05
N SER A 540 -23.03 -14.69 -7.53
CA SER A 540 -24.34 -14.12 -7.83
C SER A 540 -24.65 -12.87 -7.00
N ASP A 541 -23.76 -12.55 -6.07
CA ASP A 541 -23.94 -11.49 -5.09
C ASP A 541 -23.04 -10.29 -5.38
N LEU A 542 -21.74 -10.48 -5.12
CA LEU A 542 -20.71 -9.46 -5.37
C LEU A 542 -20.16 -9.51 -6.80
N GLY A 543 -20.70 -10.39 -7.64
CA GLY A 543 -20.34 -10.46 -9.04
C GLY A 543 -20.80 -9.23 -9.81
N LEU A 544 -20.05 -8.89 -10.84
CA LEU A 544 -20.40 -7.82 -11.76
C LEU A 544 -21.65 -8.20 -12.54
N VAL A 545 -22.65 -7.31 -12.49
CA VAL A 545 -23.89 -7.45 -13.25
C VAL A 545 -24.12 -6.31 -14.23
N SER A 546 -23.49 -5.15 -14.02
CA SER A 546 -23.68 -3.99 -14.88
C SER A 546 -22.42 -3.16 -15.09
N LEU A 547 -22.43 -2.39 -16.18
CA LEU A 547 -21.49 -1.33 -16.50
C LEU A 547 -22.28 -0.01 -16.56
N GLN A 548 -22.12 0.82 -15.53
CA GLN A 548 -22.82 2.08 -15.36
C GLN A 548 -21.96 3.24 -15.86
N ARG A 549 -22.49 4.10 -16.72
CA ARG A 549 -21.86 5.37 -17.08
C ARG A 549 -22.17 6.39 -15.99
N LEU A 550 -21.12 6.93 -15.38
CA LEU A 550 -21.22 7.91 -14.30
C LEU A 550 -21.28 9.33 -14.86
N MET A 551 -22.42 9.98 -14.63
CA MET A 551 -22.75 11.29 -15.15
C MET A 551 -22.64 12.37 -14.07
N HIS A 552 -22.03 13.50 -14.39
CA HIS A 552 -22.03 14.71 -13.56
C HIS A 552 -22.24 15.92 -14.46
N GLU A 553 -23.21 16.78 -14.11
CA GLU A 553 -23.54 17.99 -14.90
C GLU A 553 -23.77 17.69 -16.40
N GLY A 554 -24.41 16.55 -16.70
CA GLY A 554 -24.71 16.13 -18.08
C GLY A 554 -23.52 15.55 -18.86
N GLN A 555 -22.33 15.44 -18.25
CA GLN A 555 -21.13 14.86 -18.87
C GLN A 555 -20.74 13.54 -18.19
N ALA A 556 -20.31 12.56 -19.00
CA ALA A 556 -19.79 11.30 -18.49
C ALA A 556 -18.35 11.49 -18.01
N TRP A 557 -18.09 11.27 -16.72
CA TRP A 557 -16.74 11.38 -16.17
C TRP A 557 -16.06 10.01 -15.98
N ALA A 558 -16.83 8.93 -15.81
CA ALA A 558 -16.31 7.56 -15.70
C ALA A 558 -17.32 6.48 -16.09
N PHE A 559 -16.85 5.24 -16.18
CA PHE A 559 -17.65 4.02 -16.26
C PHE A 559 -17.35 3.14 -15.04
N ALA A 560 -18.36 2.79 -14.28
CA ALA A 560 -18.26 1.92 -13.12
C ALA A 560 -18.70 0.49 -13.49
N LEU A 561 -17.88 -0.49 -13.10
CA LEU A 561 -18.30 -1.89 -13.05
C LEU A 561 -18.99 -2.13 -11.71
N THR A 562 -20.26 -2.53 -11.75
CA THR A 562 -21.13 -2.56 -10.58
C THR A 562 -21.66 -3.94 -10.27
N ASP A 563 -21.79 -4.23 -8.98
CA ASP A 563 -22.47 -5.41 -8.49
C ASP A 563 -24.00 -5.23 -8.48
N ARG A 564 -24.74 -6.26 -8.07
CA ARG A 564 -26.20 -6.24 -8.03
C ARG A 564 -26.80 -5.24 -7.05
N TRP A 565 -26.01 -4.78 -6.08
CA TRP A 565 -26.42 -3.78 -5.10
C TRP A 565 -26.07 -2.35 -5.55
N GLY A 566 -25.50 -2.19 -6.75
CA GLY A 566 -25.06 -0.90 -7.27
C GLY A 566 -23.74 -0.42 -6.68
N HIS A 567 -23.00 -1.25 -5.93
CA HIS A 567 -21.67 -0.88 -5.45
C HIS A 567 -20.67 -0.91 -6.59
N TRP A 568 -19.80 0.08 -6.62
CA TRP A 568 -18.75 0.22 -7.63
C TRP A 568 -17.57 -0.66 -7.22
N ARG A 569 -17.27 -1.65 -8.06
CA ARG A 569 -16.16 -2.60 -7.84
C ARG A 569 -14.87 -2.13 -8.53
N ALA A 570 -15.02 -1.37 -9.61
CA ALA A 570 -13.95 -0.64 -10.26
C ALA A 570 -14.52 0.53 -11.06
N VAL A 571 -13.77 1.64 -11.11
CA VAL A 571 -14.12 2.84 -11.87
C VAL A 571 -13.07 3.12 -12.94
N LEU A 572 -13.53 3.38 -14.17
CA LEU A 572 -12.71 3.60 -15.35
C LEU A 572 -12.98 5.02 -15.91
N PRO A 573 -12.00 5.95 -15.91
CA PRO A 573 -12.24 7.32 -16.37
C PRO A 573 -12.73 7.38 -17.82
N ALA A 574 -13.80 8.13 -18.09
CA ALA A 574 -14.49 8.11 -19.39
C ALA A 574 -13.61 8.68 -20.51
N GLN A 575 -12.89 9.76 -20.22
CA GLN A 575 -11.94 10.40 -21.14
C GLN A 575 -10.85 9.44 -21.64
N ASP A 576 -10.50 8.43 -20.85
CA ASP A 576 -9.46 7.46 -21.16
C ASP A 576 -10.02 6.21 -21.78
N TRP A 577 -11.16 5.72 -21.27
CA TRP A 577 -11.71 4.43 -21.62
C TRP A 577 -12.75 4.48 -22.75
N ALA A 578 -13.25 5.66 -23.13
CA ALA A 578 -14.07 5.88 -24.31
C ALA A 578 -13.68 7.21 -25.00
N PRO A 579 -12.45 7.32 -25.55
CA PRO A 579 -11.97 8.56 -26.13
C PRO A 579 -12.82 8.93 -27.35
N GLY A 580 -13.32 10.17 -27.38
CA GLY A 580 -14.19 10.66 -28.46
C GLY A 580 -15.67 10.25 -28.33
N GLY A 581 -16.05 9.58 -27.24
CA GLY A 581 -17.45 9.25 -26.94
C GLY A 581 -18.03 8.05 -27.70
N ASP A 582 -17.21 7.31 -28.45
CA ASP A 582 -17.64 6.05 -29.06
C ASP A 582 -17.75 4.95 -28.01
N LEU A 583 -18.99 4.52 -27.73
CA LEU A 583 -19.31 3.50 -26.73
C LEU A 583 -19.51 2.11 -27.34
N SER A 584 -19.48 1.97 -28.66
CA SER A 584 -19.83 0.72 -29.36
C SER A 584 -18.98 -0.47 -28.90
N GLY A 585 -17.67 -0.26 -28.74
CA GLY A 585 -16.74 -1.29 -28.27
C GLY A 585 -16.97 -1.69 -26.81
N LEU A 586 -17.30 -0.73 -25.92
CA LEU A 586 -17.65 -1.01 -24.53
C LEU A 586 -18.99 -1.74 -24.43
N ALA A 587 -19.98 -1.34 -25.21
CA ALA A 587 -21.28 -1.97 -25.27
C ALA A 587 -21.18 -3.43 -25.76
N GLY A 588 -20.40 -3.69 -26.82
CA GLY A 588 -20.16 -5.05 -27.31
C GLY A 588 -19.42 -5.93 -26.29
N PHE A 589 -18.48 -5.36 -25.53
CA PHE A 589 -17.84 -6.06 -24.43
C PHE A 589 -18.83 -6.41 -23.31
N ALA A 590 -19.63 -5.43 -22.87
CA ALA A 590 -20.64 -5.60 -21.83
C ALA A 590 -21.66 -6.67 -22.22
N GLN A 591 -22.17 -6.61 -23.44
CA GLN A 591 -23.10 -7.62 -23.98
C GLN A 591 -22.49 -9.02 -23.95
N THR A 592 -21.24 -9.18 -24.38
CA THR A 592 -20.57 -10.49 -24.37
C THR A 592 -20.28 -10.99 -22.95
N ALA A 593 -20.02 -10.08 -22.02
CA ALA A 593 -19.79 -10.38 -20.61
C ALA A 593 -21.09 -10.60 -19.82
N GLY A 594 -22.26 -10.31 -20.42
CA GLY A 594 -23.56 -10.38 -19.75
C GLY A 594 -23.79 -9.23 -18.75
N LEU A 595 -23.18 -8.08 -18.99
CA LEU A 595 -23.34 -6.88 -18.14
C LEU A 595 -24.44 -5.98 -18.70
N GLU A 596 -25.37 -5.59 -17.84
CA GLU A 596 -26.38 -4.58 -18.16
C GLU A 596 -25.72 -3.20 -18.31
N LEU A 597 -26.20 -2.41 -19.25
CA LEU A 597 -25.73 -1.05 -19.51
C LEU A 597 -26.70 -0.05 -18.88
N GLY A 598 -26.19 0.97 -18.20
CA GLY A 598 -27.03 2.00 -17.59
C GLY A 598 -26.27 3.31 -17.35
N ASP A 599 -27.02 4.32 -16.93
CA ASP A 599 -26.49 5.62 -16.51
C ASP A 599 -26.79 5.84 -15.03
N THR A 600 -25.81 6.40 -14.30
CA THR A 600 -25.97 6.78 -12.89
C THR A 600 -25.43 8.19 -12.69
N THR A 601 -26.20 9.06 -12.03
CA THR A 601 -25.73 10.41 -11.69
C THR A 601 -24.90 10.35 -10.41
N ALA A 602 -23.64 10.77 -10.47
CA ALA A 602 -22.75 10.80 -9.32
C ALA A 602 -21.63 11.84 -9.51
N ALA A 603 -21.29 12.55 -8.43
CA ALA A 603 -20.18 13.51 -8.46
C ALA A 603 -18.81 12.79 -8.52
N PRO A 604 -17.82 13.31 -9.28
CA PRO A 604 -16.47 12.81 -9.25
C PRO A 604 -15.84 12.98 -7.86
N PHE A 605 -15.01 12.04 -7.45
CA PHE A 605 -14.18 12.17 -6.25
C PHE A 605 -12.72 11.82 -6.54
N PRO A 606 -11.75 12.52 -5.92
CA PRO A 606 -10.35 12.23 -6.10
C PRO A 606 -9.99 10.92 -5.40
N VAL A 607 -9.48 9.94 -6.16
CA VAL A 607 -8.88 8.72 -5.60
C VAL A 607 -7.37 8.92 -5.58
N THR A 608 -6.77 8.81 -4.41
CA THR A 608 -5.32 8.82 -4.29
C THR A 608 -4.76 7.43 -4.58
N ASN A 609 -3.54 7.33 -5.11
CA ASN A 609 -2.80 6.07 -5.11
C ASN A 609 -3.42 4.86 -5.88
N ASP A 610 -4.37 5.07 -6.79
CA ASP A 610 -4.96 3.98 -7.59
C ASP A 610 -3.95 3.34 -8.57
N PRO A 611 -3.56 2.06 -8.42
CA PRO A 611 -2.63 1.39 -9.34
C PRO A 611 -3.19 1.20 -10.77
N LEU A 612 -4.51 1.38 -10.97
CA LEU A 612 -5.14 1.35 -12.29
C LEU A 612 -5.07 2.70 -13.02
N ASP A 613 -4.91 3.82 -12.31
CA ASP A 613 -4.70 5.14 -12.91
C ASP A 613 -3.22 5.42 -13.17
N GLU A 614 -2.85 5.69 -14.42
CA GLU A 614 -1.47 5.96 -14.84
C GLU A 614 -0.87 7.22 -14.19
N SER A 615 -1.70 8.18 -13.77
CA SER A 615 -1.25 9.39 -13.05
C SER A 615 -0.81 9.12 -11.62
N SER A 616 -1.21 7.99 -11.03
CA SER A 616 -0.95 7.72 -9.63
C SER A 616 0.52 7.38 -9.38
N GLY A 617 1.02 7.76 -8.20
CA GLY A 617 2.37 7.39 -7.77
C GLY A 617 2.60 5.88 -7.71
N PHE A 618 1.56 5.09 -7.43
CA PHE A 618 1.63 3.62 -7.38
C PHE A 618 1.67 2.95 -8.75
N ALA A 619 1.01 3.51 -9.76
CA ALA A 619 1.02 2.95 -11.10
C ALA A 619 2.43 2.96 -11.73
N ALA A 620 3.30 3.90 -11.34
CA ALA A 620 4.70 3.95 -11.76
C ALA A 620 5.55 2.79 -11.20
N ILE A 621 5.10 2.13 -10.13
CA ILE A 621 5.85 1.13 -9.39
C ILE A 621 5.57 -0.27 -9.97
N ARG A 622 6.49 -0.79 -10.80
CA ARG A 622 6.37 -2.11 -11.44
C ARG A 622 7.67 -2.91 -11.40
N SER A 623 7.55 -4.23 -11.32
CA SER A 623 8.70 -5.13 -11.50
C SER A 623 8.99 -5.35 -12.98
N THR A 624 9.76 -4.44 -13.58
CA THR A 624 10.24 -4.56 -14.98
C THR A 624 11.54 -5.33 -15.10
N GLY A 625 11.76 -6.27 -14.18
CA GLY A 625 13.05 -6.93 -14.01
C GLY A 625 13.90 -6.27 -12.95
N PRO A 626 15.19 -6.63 -12.90
CA PRO A 626 16.14 -6.10 -11.94
C PRO A 626 16.17 -4.56 -11.95
N ARG A 627 16.49 -3.97 -10.80
CA ARG A 627 16.67 -2.52 -10.66
C ARG A 627 17.82 -2.06 -11.56
N THR A 628 17.49 -1.14 -12.46
CA THR A 628 18.42 -0.55 -13.43
C THR A 628 19.68 -0.01 -12.77
N ARG A 629 19.55 0.73 -11.64
CA ARG A 629 20.70 1.33 -10.95
C ARG A 629 21.73 0.30 -10.50
N GLY A 630 21.30 -0.77 -9.83
CA GLY A 630 22.21 -1.82 -9.38
C GLY A 630 22.92 -2.50 -10.55
N MET A 631 22.22 -2.74 -11.65
CA MET A 631 22.80 -3.34 -12.86
C MET A 631 23.81 -2.41 -13.53
N VAL A 632 23.49 -1.11 -13.65
CA VAL A 632 24.42 -0.11 -14.19
C VAL A 632 25.69 -0.03 -13.34
N MET A 633 25.57 -0.06 -12.01
CA MET A 633 26.73 -0.05 -11.11
C MET A 633 27.62 -1.29 -11.29
N LEU A 634 27.04 -2.49 -11.39
CA LEU A 634 27.81 -3.71 -11.67
C LEU A 634 28.54 -3.63 -13.02
N GLY A 635 27.87 -3.09 -14.06
CA GLY A 635 28.48 -2.84 -15.37
C GLY A 635 29.65 -1.84 -15.29
N ILE A 636 29.49 -0.73 -14.57
CA ILE A 636 30.56 0.26 -14.36
C ILE A 636 31.77 -0.38 -13.66
N TYR A 637 31.56 -1.21 -12.64
CA TYR A 637 32.67 -1.90 -11.98
C TYR A 637 33.41 -2.84 -12.92
N ALA A 638 32.69 -3.64 -13.71
CA ALA A 638 33.31 -4.51 -14.70
C ALA A 638 34.14 -3.71 -15.73
N LEU A 639 33.58 -2.59 -16.23
CA LEU A 639 34.27 -1.70 -17.16
C LEU A 639 35.48 -0.98 -16.55
N SER A 640 35.45 -0.66 -15.26
CA SER A 640 36.59 -0.02 -14.59
C SER A 640 37.79 -0.96 -14.41
N VAL A 641 37.54 -2.27 -14.28
CA VAL A 641 38.60 -3.29 -14.12
C VAL A 641 39.13 -3.74 -15.49
N ALA A 642 38.33 -3.68 -16.55
CA ALA A 642 38.71 -4.18 -17.87
C ALA A 642 40.03 -3.56 -18.43
N PRO A 643 40.27 -2.23 -18.38
CA PRO A 643 41.52 -1.64 -18.85
C PRO A 643 42.74 -2.19 -18.11
N LEU A 644 42.61 -2.44 -16.81
CA LEU A 644 43.69 -2.99 -15.98
C LEU A 644 44.04 -4.42 -16.38
N THR A 645 43.14 -5.17 -17.02
CA THR A 645 43.39 -6.55 -17.48
C THR A 645 44.01 -6.65 -18.88
N LEU A 646 44.03 -5.55 -19.65
CA LEU A 646 44.54 -5.52 -21.02
C LEU A 646 46.03 -5.84 -21.12
N LEU A 647 46.81 -5.49 -20.09
CA LEU A 647 48.25 -5.74 -20.03
C LEU A 647 48.59 -7.21 -19.67
N GLY A 648 47.58 -8.03 -19.33
CA GLY A 648 47.75 -9.39 -18.81
C GLY A 648 47.14 -10.46 -19.72
N ALA A 649 45.81 -10.51 -19.79
CA ALA A 649 45.11 -11.53 -20.57
C ALA A 649 43.86 -10.99 -21.27
N ARG A 650 43.84 -11.12 -22.61
CA ARG A 650 42.69 -10.71 -23.45
C ARG A 650 41.40 -11.44 -23.10
N THR A 651 41.49 -12.69 -22.63
CA THR A 651 40.35 -13.51 -22.20
C THR A 651 39.67 -12.92 -20.95
N ALA A 652 40.44 -12.46 -19.97
CA ALA A 652 39.91 -11.81 -18.76
C ALA A 652 39.20 -10.49 -19.11
N THR A 653 39.78 -9.69 -20.02
CA THR A 653 39.15 -8.47 -20.52
C THR A 653 37.82 -8.77 -21.23
N PHE A 654 37.80 -9.78 -22.10
CA PHE A 654 36.58 -10.20 -22.80
C PHE A 654 35.48 -10.64 -21.81
N MET A 655 35.82 -11.40 -20.78
CA MET A 655 34.87 -11.81 -19.74
C MET A 655 34.25 -10.61 -19.01
N LEU A 656 35.05 -9.59 -18.68
CA LEU A 656 34.55 -8.36 -18.04
C LEU A 656 33.63 -7.56 -18.97
N PHE A 657 33.93 -7.48 -20.26
CA PHE A 657 33.01 -6.89 -21.25
C PHE A 657 31.71 -7.67 -21.38
N LEU A 658 31.77 -9.00 -21.36
CA LEU A 658 30.56 -9.84 -21.40
C LEU A 658 29.68 -9.61 -20.16
N VAL A 659 30.27 -9.51 -18.97
CA VAL A 659 29.55 -9.17 -17.74
C VAL A 659 28.90 -7.79 -17.83
N ALA A 660 29.64 -6.79 -18.34
CA ALA A 660 29.10 -5.46 -18.58
C ALA A 660 27.94 -5.49 -19.60
N ALA A 661 28.06 -6.28 -20.67
CA ALA A 661 27.02 -6.44 -21.68
C ALA A 661 25.74 -7.06 -21.12
N ILE A 662 25.84 -8.11 -20.29
CA ILE A 662 24.69 -8.74 -19.63
C ILE A 662 23.99 -7.75 -18.67
N ALA A 663 24.76 -6.91 -17.98
CA ALA A 663 24.21 -5.91 -17.06
C ALA A 663 23.55 -4.72 -17.79
N LEU A 664 24.20 -4.17 -18.81
CA LEU A 664 23.85 -2.89 -19.44
C LEU A 664 22.89 -3.04 -20.63
N THR A 665 23.00 -4.08 -21.45
CA THR A 665 22.19 -4.20 -22.67
C THR A 665 20.69 -4.29 -22.38
N PRO A 666 20.22 -5.18 -21.47
CA PRO A 666 18.79 -5.28 -21.18
C PRO A 666 18.24 -4.02 -20.49
N THR A 667 19.07 -3.33 -19.69
CA THR A 667 18.66 -2.07 -19.05
C THR A 667 18.52 -0.94 -20.07
N PHE A 668 19.42 -0.85 -21.05
CA PHE A 668 19.33 0.10 -22.15
C PHE A 668 18.12 -0.17 -23.05
N LEU A 669 17.91 -1.42 -23.48
CA LEU A 669 16.74 -1.79 -24.27
C LEU A 669 15.43 -1.45 -23.56
N ARG A 670 15.34 -1.76 -22.25
CA ARG A 670 14.20 -1.39 -21.41
C ARG A 670 14.02 0.13 -21.33
N TYR A 671 15.10 0.90 -21.22
CA TYR A 671 15.04 2.37 -21.19
C TYR A 671 14.49 2.92 -22.51
N VAL A 672 15.03 2.48 -23.64
CA VAL A 672 14.58 2.89 -24.98
C VAL A 672 13.12 2.53 -25.21
N TRP A 673 12.73 1.30 -24.89
CA TRP A 673 11.35 0.82 -25.02
C TRP A 673 10.37 1.65 -24.19
N ASN A 674 10.71 1.95 -22.93
CA ASN A 674 9.85 2.76 -22.07
C ASN A 674 9.76 4.20 -22.58
N ARG A 675 10.89 4.81 -22.96
CA ARG A 675 10.91 6.17 -23.51
C ARG A 675 10.06 6.27 -24.78
N TRP A 676 10.05 5.23 -25.60
CA TRP A 676 9.20 5.17 -26.78
C TRP A 676 7.71 5.00 -26.41
N LEU A 677 7.37 4.14 -25.44
CA LEU A 677 5.99 4.00 -24.93
C LEU A 677 5.46 5.25 -24.20
N ASP A 678 6.34 6.05 -23.63
CA ASP A 678 6.00 7.28 -22.91
C ASP A 678 5.75 8.46 -23.85
N ARG A 679 5.97 8.27 -25.16
CA ARG A 679 5.55 9.25 -26.18
C ARG A 679 4.04 9.34 -26.23
N ARG A 680 3.52 10.51 -26.57
CA ARG A 680 2.08 10.72 -26.80
C ARG A 680 1.74 10.33 -28.25
N PRO A 681 0.60 9.65 -28.49
CA PRO A 681 0.10 9.47 -29.85
C PRO A 681 -0.20 10.84 -30.46
N ALA A 682 0.05 10.98 -31.77
CA ALA A 682 -0.38 12.17 -32.49
C ALA A 682 -1.92 12.26 -32.41
N PRO A 683 -2.50 13.46 -32.18
CA PRO A 683 -3.94 13.63 -32.21
C PRO A 683 -4.46 13.21 -33.59
N LYS A 684 -5.39 12.24 -33.62
CA LYS A 684 -6.12 11.90 -34.84
C LYS A 684 -6.87 13.16 -35.29
N GLY A 685 -6.40 13.77 -36.38
CA GLY A 685 -6.91 15.04 -36.91
C GLY A 685 -5.81 16.00 -37.39
N ALA A 686 -4.56 15.83 -36.96
CA ALA A 686 -3.44 16.63 -37.46
C ALA A 686 -2.78 16.02 -38.71
N HIS A 687 -3.58 15.73 -39.75
CA HIS A 687 -3.06 15.87 -41.11
C HIS A 687 -3.26 17.33 -41.48
N ALA A 688 -2.39 18.19 -40.93
CA ALA A 688 -2.18 19.49 -41.54
C ALA A 688 -1.57 19.19 -42.92
N ASP A 689 -2.32 19.52 -43.96
CA ASP A 689 -1.85 19.54 -45.33
C ASP A 689 -0.52 20.34 -45.35
N PRO A 690 0.61 19.76 -45.80
CA PRO A 690 1.92 20.44 -45.77
C PRO A 690 1.98 21.69 -46.66
N ARG A 691 0.87 22.10 -47.27
CA ARG A 691 0.74 23.24 -48.17
C ARG A 691 0.20 24.52 -47.52
N THR A 692 -0.27 24.49 -46.27
CA THR A 692 -0.82 25.69 -45.59
C THR A 692 -0.05 26.13 -44.34
N ALA A 693 1.20 25.67 -44.17
CA ALA A 693 2.06 26.21 -43.11
C ALA A 693 2.52 27.63 -43.50
N GLU A 694 1.80 28.65 -43.02
CA GLU A 694 2.33 30.01 -42.96
C GLU A 694 3.65 30.01 -42.15
N PRO A 695 4.72 30.65 -42.65
CA PRO A 695 5.97 30.72 -41.92
C PRO A 695 5.78 31.56 -40.65
N ALA A 696 6.05 30.94 -39.50
CA ALA A 696 6.05 31.60 -38.20
C ALA A 696 6.94 32.86 -38.25
N ARG A 697 6.32 34.03 -38.07
CA ARG A 697 7.03 35.31 -37.90
C ARG A 697 7.96 35.20 -36.70
N MET A 698 9.27 35.31 -36.96
CA MET A 698 10.27 35.62 -35.93
C MET A 698 9.93 36.99 -35.34
N GLY A 699 9.42 36.99 -34.10
CA GLY A 699 9.34 38.18 -33.27
C GLY A 699 10.74 38.60 -32.84
N THR A 700 11.14 39.77 -33.31
CA THR A 700 12.38 40.48 -33.00
C THR A 700 12.55 40.75 -31.51
N ALA A 701 13.80 40.61 -31.06
CA ALA A 701 14.29 41.09 -29.78
C ALA A 701 13.95 42.57 -29.57
N ASN A 702 13.60 42.94 -28.33
CA ASN A 702 13.64 44.33 -27.90
C ASN A 702 14.47 44.47 -26.62
N THR A 703 15.46 45.33 -26.75
CA THR A 703 16.46 45.81 -25.79
C THR A 703 16.01 47.11 -25.12
N GLY A 704 16.18 47.23 -23.79
CA GLY A 704 16.18 48.50 -23.01
C GLY A 704 14.83 49.21 -22.90
N VAL A 705 14.37 49.77 -21.77
CA VAL A 705 15.00 50.41 -20.60
C VAL A 705 14.24 50.01 -19.33
#